data_AF-A0AA36HCM3-F1
#
_entry.id   AF-A0AA36HCM3-F1
#
_cell.length_a   1.000
_cell.length_b   1.000
_cell.length_c   1.000
_cell.angle_alpha   90.00
_cell.angle_beta   90.00
_cell.angle_gamma   90.00
#
_symmetry.space_group_name_H-M   'P 1'
#
loop_
_entity.id
_entity.type
_entity.pdbx_description
1 polymer ?
#
loop_
_entity_poly.entity_id
_entity_poly.type
_entity_poly.pdbx_seq_one_letter_code
_entity_poly.pdbx_strand_id
1 'polypeptide(L)'
;MSQTLHYKIITLMLITVETSSSTSTIHCSFESGESQAFDISNVTAKLSIRRPCSSAKRISLGGETVLTADGLSDSFFEWLLGIDELNMCISIENTNLTYLSIYTKSIIGSCKGPTINIVQNQKLEHIFWEWEKTELAKNLSSKPGSMRIRGNPNLGEQDLEIIHKLNDNLKAGWDLQVKGECSLPRPFKSFKELGTTCPRFYGILTVEPTTAKIEPSQSKIDIEGCIQIEDTKLKDVTFIVTMSNFRPIPGCPQYIRNNKQLCSKNLDYLNTIIGNITISNNLDGCNECLGGKVSESYLRYSVNCKFIFGDLIISNWKKVPPGVENLGTIETIEGSLIITNNAGLNNFDYLMGLKRIGVKNEKSIAIIVENNPDLKRLPMPLLEELKLDKPIRVRLKNNPQLDPKIQRVPVPTTTTTTTTSRSISKELASVTDRFAIVSGPNRTRKVSVLPNKGKPIVIDANGKEKGRKEKPQTSADKESHIKWFFIIGAAVVFILILISVLAIFLLLRVKKSCSVLPPPPYELGSKSREQLVSLSTEILSRSPIVWTIEDLELIWRDTRSAAGGGNTADRGKQIDFLKRHLIPLAANGKLPIKREVEYDKPLQSRVQELLEYDLVIMIAEEPGVNKVVARLPSNVGDLCLYIDGKENISIAYKLLEVTQLSAKSTYYRYEAKNVNKRKVKNLDLISYQWPNERLPMDFIELLRLIVMSSGRKVVCTSNRRKEVFSLLYFFHKIITSGKAAMNVVDAFRLHTQFCNGAPLDRHEMLYVMRILLDWAKCAKCLPDKNKRDHMRWCQIYDQMSLFSKKHGNIINIHPNHLLRLDLPAALENEVEAANKRRKKVLVERKEIVALSDVFRRKTPEELKREMNKKATVDATRSIQISTNVPIEAAMLPISANIPVDVFAHELDAGRTAEI
;
A
#
# COMPACT_ATOMS: atom_id res chain seq x y z
N MET A 1 -7.30 50.89 -6.64
CA MET A 1 -7.45 49.68 -5.81
C MET A 1 -6.89 48.46 -6.55
N SER A 2 -5.56 48.28 -6.64
CA SER A 2 -4.97 47.16 -7.42
C SER A 2 -3.63 46.65 -6.87
N GLN A 3 -3.53 46.47 -5.54
CA GLN A 3 -2.33 45.87 -4.92
C GLN A 3 -2.62 44.82 -3.84
N THR A 4 -3.88 44.65 -3.40
CA THR A 4 -4.22 43.77 -2.27
C THR A 4 -4.39 42.28 -2.63
N LEU A 5 -4.35 41.91 -3.92
CA LEU A 5 -4.65 40.53 -4.35
C LEU A 5 -3.39 39.66 -4.57
N HIS A 6 -2.24 40.26 -4.87
CA HIS A 6 -1.00 39.51 -5.13
C HIS A 6 -0.41 38.84 -3.88
N TYR A 7 -0.65 39.41 -2.68
CA TYR A 7 -0.09 38.90 -1.42
C TYR A 7 -0.83 37.71 -0.81
N LYS A 8 -1.95 37.24 -1.38
CA LYS A 8 -2.69 36.05 -0.90
C LYS A 8 -2.47 34.79 -1.73
N ILE A 9 -1.87 34.90 -2.93
CA ILE A 9 -1.70 33.75 -3.85
C ILE A 9 -0.38 33.01 -3.57
N ILE A 10 0.67 33.71 -3.13
CA ILE A 10 1.98 33.09 -2.80
C ILE A 10 1.91 32.26 -1.51
N THR A 11 1.02 32.61 -0.57
CA THR A 11 0.88 31.90 0.72
C THR A 11 0.23 30.51 0.63
N LEU A 12 -0.33 30.12 -0.53
CA LEU A 12 -1.07 28.86 -0.68
C LEU A 12 -0.30 27.71 -1.36
N MET A 13 0.97 27.89 -1.69
CA MET A 13 1.82 26.86 -2.34
C MET A 13 2.85 26.20 -1.40
N LEU A 14 2.65 26.27 -0.09
CA LEU A 14 3.41 25.48 0.89
C LEU A 14 2.49 24.49 1.62
N ILE A 15 2.16 23.38 0.95
CA ILE A 15 1.65 22.18 1.64
C ILE A 15 2.86 21.50 2.30
N THR A 16 3.20 21.98 3.49
CA THR A 16 4.08 21.25 4.40
C THR A 16 3.34 20.02 4.90
N VAL A 17 4.00 18.87 4.86
CA VAL A 17 3.54 17.68 5.57
C VAL A 17 3.76 17.95 7.06
N GLU A 18 2.69 18.29 7.80
CA GLU A 18 2.74 18.44 9.26
C GLU A 18 2.94 17.06 9.92
N THR A 19 4.18 16.57 9.90
CA THR A 19 4.65 15.61 10.90
C THR A 19 4.55 16.27 12.27
N SER A 20 3.88 15.61 13.22
CA SER A 20 3.70 16.11 14.58
C SER A 20 5.03 16.38 15.29
N SER A 21 5.50 17.63 15.23
CA SER A 21 6.71 18.04 15.92
C SER A 21 6.47 18.07 17.43
N SER A 22 7.34 17.43 18.19
CA SER A 22 7.63 17.86 19.56
C SER A 22 8.02 19.34 19.50
N THR A 23 7.29 20.20 20.23
CA THR A 23 7.64 21.63 20.41
C THR A 23 9.06 21.72 20.95
N SER A 24 9.99 22.08 20.07
CA SER A 24 11.42 22.05 20.37
C SER A 24 11.78 23.38 20.99
N THR A 25 12.30 23.37 22.21
CA THR A 25 12.68 24.62 22.91
C THR A 25 14.17 24.86 22.75
N ILE A 26 14.58 26.04 22.27
CA ILE A 26 15.97 26.50 22.41
C ILE A 26 16.13 27.20 23.74
N HIS A 27 17.22 26.87 24.45
CA HIS A 27 17.67 27.52 25.67
C HIS A 27 18.98 28.24 25.36
N CYS A 28 19.00 29.56 25.50
CA CYS A 28 20.18 30.39 25.30
C CYS A 28 20.70 30.85 26.65
N SER A 29 21.95 30.51 26.97
CA SER A 29 22.60 30.83 28.24
C SER A 29 23.73 31.84 28.04
N PHE A 30 23.77 32.85 28.91
CA PHE A 30 24.65 34.01 28.84
C PHE A 30 25.74 33.95 29.91
N GLU A 31 26.79 34.77 29.80
CA GLU A 31 27.89 34.80 30.79
C GLU A 31 27.45 35.24 32.20
N SER A 32 26.34 35.96 32.31
CA SER A 32 25.68 36.31 33.58
C SER A 32 25.08 35.11 34.32
N GLY A 33 25.05 33.92 33.70
CA GLY A 33 24.34 32.74 34.21
C GLY A 33 22.84 32.74 33.93
N GLU A 34 22.30 33.82 33.35
CA GLU A 34 20.91 33.85 32.89
C GLU A 34 20.68 32.88 31.72
N SER A 35 19.47 32.33 31.64
CA SER A 35 19.05 31.47 30.53
C SER A 35 17.64 31.84 30.08
N GLN A 36 17.47 32.03 28.77
CA GLN A 36 16.18 32.33 28.14
C GLN A 36 15.73 31.16 27.26
N ALA A 37 14.44 30.86 27.25
CA ALA A 37 13.86 29.72 26.52
C ALA A 37 12.87 30.19 25.44
N PHE A 38 12.97 29.62 24.24
CA PHE A 38 12.18 29.97 23.06
C PHE A 38 11.58 28.71 22.41
N ASP A 39 10.28 28.72 22.12
CA ASP A 39 9.62 27.63 21.37
C ASP A 39 9.86 27.78 19.85
N ILE A 40 10.24 26.67 19.21
CA ILE A 40 10.54 26.59 17.77
C ILE A 40 9.49 25.74 17.08
N SER A 41 8.29 26.30 16.96
CA SER A 41 7.18 25.68 16.23
C SER A 41 7.24 25.90 14.70
N ASN A 42 8.05 26.83 14.19
CA ASN A 42 8.15 27.12 12.75
C ASN A 42 9.45 27.88 12.35
N VAL A 43 9.67 28.08 11.04
CA VAL A 43 10.84 28.80 10.48
C VAL A 43 10.93 30.26 10.96
N THR A 44 9.81 30.97 11.08
CA THR A 44 9.79 32.35 11.61
C THR A 44 10.28 32.38 13.06
N ALA A 45 9.94 31.37 13.85
CA ALA A 45 10.46 31.18 15.21
C ALA A 45 11.96 30.83 15.20
N LYS A 46 12.45 29.98 14.27
CA LYS A 46 13.91 29.77 14.11
C LYS A 46 14.64 31.10 13.87
N LEU A 47 14.13 31.93 12.96
CA LEU A 47 14.76 33.21 12.58
C LEU A 47 14.71 34.27 13.70
N SER A 48 13.69 34.26 14.56
CA SER A 48 13.56 35.27 15.63
C SER A 48 14.57 35.09 16.76
N ILE A 49 15.07 33.87 16.99
CA ILE A 49 16.03 33.50 18.06
C ILE A 49 17.36 34.25 17.96
N ARG A 50 17.80 34.62 16.75
CA ARG A 50 19.08 35.32 16.53
C ARG A 50 19.18 36.64 17.30
N ARG A 51 18.06 37.36 17.50
CA ARG A 51 18.06 38.64 18.24
C ARG A 51 18.31 38.45 19.74
N PRO A 52 17.46 37.73 20.51
CA PRO A 52 17.67 37.55 21.95
C PRO A 52 18.93 36.75 22.27
N CYS A 53 19.32 35.79 21.43
CA CYS A 53 20.48 34.92 21.69
C CYS A 53 21.79 35.44 21.08
N SER A 54 21.82 36.69 20.60
CA SER A 54 22.98 37.27 19.89
C SER A 54 24.28 37.27 20.70
N SER A 55 24.18 37.39 22.03
CA SER A 55 25.29 37.35 22.99
C SER A 55 25.34 36.05 23.83
N ALA A 56 24.61 35.00 23.43
CA ALA A 56 24.62 33.73 24.15
C ALA A 56 25.97 33.02 24.00
N LYS A 57 26.49 32.48 25.10
CA LYS A 57 27.71 31.65 25.09
C LYS A 57 27.40 30.19 24.78
N ARG A 58 26.24 29.73 25.24
CA ARG A 58 25.73 28.38 25.00
C ARG A 58 24.32 28.44 24.45
N ILE A 59 24.02 27.65 23.42
CA ILE A 59 22.66 27.40 22.96
C ILE A 59 22.39 25.89 23.01
N SER A 60 21.30 25.49 23.67
CA SER A 60 20.89 24.09 23.83
C SER A 60 19.52 23.86 23.21
N LEU A 61 19.30 22.73 22.54
CA LEU A 61 18.00 22.34 21.98
C LEU A 61 17.37 21.24 22.84
N GLY A 62 16.16 21.47 23.33
CA GLY A 62 15.43 20.55 24.20
C GLY A 62 14.80 19.39 23.43
N GLY A 63 15.20 18.16 23.77
CA GLY A 63 14.68 16.90 23.24
C GLY A 63 15.68 16.15 22.34
N GLU A 64 15.27 15.00 21.78
CA GLU A 64 16.03 14.28 20.74
C GLU A 64 15.86 14.95 19.35
N THR A 65 16.06 16.26 19.26
CA THR A 65 15.70 17.05 18.08
C THR A 65 16.94 17.56 17.32
N VAL A 66 16.76 17.75 16.02
CA VAL A 66 17.83 18.15 15.08
C VAL A 66 17.45 19.51 14.49
N LEU A 67 18.35 20.48 14.56
CA LEU A 67 18.16 21.78 13.94
C LEU A 67 18.45 21.68 12.44
N THR A 68 17.40 21.67 11.62
CA THR A 68 17.53 21.65 10.16
C THR A 68 17.74 23.04 9.56
N ALA A 69 18.47 23.10 8.44
CA ALA A 69 18.77 24.34 7.70
C ALA A 69 17.62 24.93 6.89
N ASP A 70 16.49 24.23 6.77
CA ASP A 70 15.38 24.62 5.91
C ASP A 70 14.88 26.04 6.24
N GLY A 71 14.99 26.94 5.25
CA GLY A 71 14.55 28.34 5.36
C GLY A 71 15.48 29.28 6.14
N LEU A 72 16.68 28.85 6.51
CA LEU A 72 17.69 29.69 7.17
C LEU A 72 18.64 30.32 6.15
N SER A 73 19.18 31.50 6.48
CA SER A 73 20.14 32.22 5.64
C SER A 73 21.58 31.97 6.07
N ASP A 74 22.51 32.24 5.17
CA ASP A 74 23.96 32.13 5.35
C ASP A 74 24.41 32.85 6.63
N SER A 75 24.00 34.11 6.79
CA SER A 75 24.29 34.92 7.99
C SER A 75 23.66 34.40 9.30
N PHE A 76 22.67 33.51 9.23
CA PHE A 76 22.15 32.81 10.41
C PHE A 76 23.10 31.67 10.82
N PHE A 77 23.68 30.95 9.85
CA PHE A 77 24.67 29.91 10.11
C PHE A 77 25.99 30.47 10.61
N GLU A 78 26.48 31.56 10.02
CA GLU A 78 27.67 32.26 10.53
C GLU A 78 27.51 32.70 12.00
N TRP A 79 26.30 33.18 12.36
CA TRP A 79 25.99 33.52 13.74
C TRP A 79 25.91 32.29 14.65
N LEU A 80 25.11 31.27 14.27
CA LEU A 80 24.88 30.09 15.10
C LEU A 80 26.18 29.31 15.33
N LEU A 81 26.94 29.08 14.27
CA LEU A 81 28.23 28.37 14.31
C LEU A 81 29.38 29.27 14.82
N GLY A 82 29.08 30.52 15.17
CA GLY A 82 29.94 31.43 15.93
C GLY A 82 29.72 31.38 17.45
N ILE A 83 28.69 30.66 17.94
CA ILE A 83 28.44 30.48 19.37
C ILE A 83 29.45 29.50 19.97
N ASP A 84 30.02 29.82 21.13
CA ASP A 84 31.03 29.01 21.82
C ASP A 84 30.61 27.55 22.02
N GLU A 85 29.39 27.29 22.50
CA GLU A 85 28.89 25.94 22.78
C GLU A 85 27.48 25.69 22.23
N LEU A 86 27.29 24.60 21.48
CA LEU A 86 26.01 24.19 20.90
C LEU A 86 25.61 22.79 21.38
N ASN A 87 24.64 22.71 22.30
CA ASN A 87 24.09 21.44 22.77
C ASN A 87 22.88 21.03 21.91
N MET A 88 23.13 20.67 20.65
CA MET A 88 22.14 20.20 19.68
C MET A 88 22.80 19.38 18.56
N CYS A 89 22.00 18.67 17.78
CA CYS A 89 22.44 18.16 16.48
C CYS A 89 22.04 19.13 15.36
N ILE A 90 22.90 19.31 14.36
CA ILE A 90 22.74 20.29 13.27
C ILE A 90 22.72 19.57 11.93
N SER A 91 21.75 19.91 11.07
CA SER A 91 21.59 19.30 9.74
C SER A 91 21.47 20.36 8.65
N ILE A 92 22.56 20.51 7.88
CA ILE A 92 22.71 21.41 6.75
C ILE A 92 22.50 20.59 5.47
N GLU A 93 21.23 20.44 5.09
CA GLU A 93 20.83 19.68 3.91
C GLU A 93 20.25 20.60 2.81
N ASN A 94 20.55 20.29 1.55
CA ASN A 94 19.91 20.89 0.36
C ASN A 94 19.92 22.44 0.33
N THR A 95 20.93 23.07 0.93
CA THR A 95 21.05 24.53 0.98
C THR A 95 21.70 25.12 -0.28
N ASN A 96 21.61 26.45 -0.41
CA ASN A 96 22.31 27.23 -1.43
C ASN A 96 23.65 27.81 -0.95
N LEU A 97 24.13 27.42 0.24
CA LEU A 97 25.39 27.91 0.81
C LEU A 97 26.55 27.65 -0.17
N THR A 98 27.39 28.65 -0.40
CA THR A 98 28.67 28.49 -1.11
C THR A 98 29.84 28.24 -0.15
N TYR A 99 29.74 28.75 1.07
CA TYR A 99 30.77 28.71 2.09
C TYR A 99 30.14 28.44 3.45
N LEU A 100 30.84 27.69 4.31
CA LEU A 100 30.41 27.39 5.67
C LEU A 100 31.59 27.58 6.65
N SER A 101 31.49 28.55 7.55
CA SER A 101 32.43 28.72 8.67
C SER A 101 31.92 28.03 9.94
N ILE A 102 32.80 27.28 10.61
CA ILE A 102 32.58 26.66 11.91
C ILE A 102 33.61 27.23 12.91
N TYR A 103 33.17 28.16 13.77
CA TYR A 103 34.01 28.80 14.80
C TYR A 103 33.70 28.29 16.23
N THR A 104 32.59 27.58 16.41
CA THR A 104 32.15 27.04 17.70
C THR A 104 33.19 26.11 18.33
N LYS A 105 33.36 26.21 19.64
CA LYS A 105 34.34 25.43 20.40
C LYS A 105 33.83 24.03 20.72
N SER A 106 32.51 23.83 20.79
CA SER A 106 31.91 22.54 21.13
C SER A 106 30.51 22.37 20.55
N ILE A 107 30.25 21.23 19.89
CA ILE A 107 28.91 20.79 19.49
C ILE A 107 28.68 19.41 20.11
N ILE A 108 27.64 19.30 20.95
CA ILE A 108 27.27 18.07 21.66
C ILE A 108 25.80 17.77 21.37
N GLY A 109 25.48 16.55 20.92
CA GLY A 109 24.11 16.19 20.57
C GLY A 109 23.78 14.73 20.83
N SER A 110 22.60 14.49 21.40
CA SER A 110 22.09 13.16 21.77
C SER A 110 21.28 12.46 20.67
N CYS A 111 21.25 13.00 19.46
CA CYS A 111 20.50 12.41 18.35
C CYS A 111 21.05 11.03 17.93
N LYS A 112 20.16 10.24 17.32
CA LYS A 112 20.45 8.88 16.79
C LYS A 112 21.39 8.91 15.58
N GLY A 113 21.50 10.04 14.89
CA GLY A 113 22.36 10.25 13.73
C GLY A 113 23.68 10.95 14.08
N PRO A 114 24.37 11.52 13.06
CA PRO A 114 25.48 12.43 13.26
C PRO A 114 25.05 13.70 14.00
N THR A 115 25.93 14.20 14.86
CA THR A 115 25.84 15.50 15.54
C THR A 115 25.93 16.66 14.54
N ILE A 116 26.75 16.52 13.48
CA ILE A 116 26.85 17.47 12.37
C ILE A 116 26.64 16.73 11.06
N ASN A 117 25.63 17.13 10.28
CA ASN A 117 25.24 16.52 9.02
C ASN A 117 25.24 17.57 7.89
N ILE A 118 26.21 17.53 6.99
CA ILE A 118 26.37 18.48 5.88
C ILE A 118 26.20 17.71 4.57
N VAL A 119 24.99 17.68 4.00
CA VAL A 119 24.70 16.82 2.84
C VAL A 119 23.92 17.50 1.72
N GLN A 120 24.19 17.08 0.48
CA GLN A 120 23.42 17.49 -0.71
C GLN A 120 23.44 19.00 -1.02
N ASN A 121 24.39 19.78 -0.50
CA ASN A 121 24.49 21.23 -0.74
C ASN A 121 25.18 21.49 -2.09
N GLN A 122 24.39 21.70 -3.14
CA GLN A 122 24.88 21.75 -4.53
C GLN A 122 25.92 22.84 -4.80
N LYS A 123 25.88 23.94 -4.04
CA LYS A 123 26.74 25.10 -4.22
C LYS A 123 27.90 25.17 -3.25
N LEU A 124 27.97 24.27 -2.26
CA LEU A 124 28.96 24.37 -1.20
C LEU A 124 30.35 24.06 -1.75
N GLU A 125 31.15 25.11 -1.88
CA GLU A 125 32.52 25.10 -2.39
C GLU A 125 33.53 24.97 -1.25
N HIS A 126 33.21 25.52 -0.07
CA HIS A 126 34.16 25.64 1.04
C HIS A 126 33.58 25.33 2.42
N ILE A 127 34.35 24.63 3.25
CA ILE A 127 34.09 24.45 4.68
C ILE A 127 35.33 24.92 5.45
N PHE A 128 35.23 26.11 6.06
CA PHE A 128 36.26 26.65 6.92
C PHE A 128 36.01 26.26 8.38
N TRP A 129 37.08 25.85 9.06
CA TRP A 129 37.06 25.45 10.47
C TRP A 129 38.40 25.83 11.08
N GLU A 130 38.41 26.46 12.24
CA GLU A 130 39.64 26.73 12.99
C GLU A 130 40.17 25.45 13.69
N TRP A 131 40.68 24.52 12.89
CA TRP A 131 41.06 23.16 13.30
C TRP A 131 42.25 23.10 14.28
N GLU A 132 43.15 24.10 14.27
CA GLU A 132 44.32 24.14 15.15
C GLU A 132 44.01 24.39 16.63
N LYS A 133 42.80 24.85 16.97
CA LYS A 133 42.46 25.36 18.32
C LYS A 133 41.27 24.69 18.99
N THR A 134 40.50 23.86 18.28
CA THR A 134 39.12 23.56 18.70
C THR A 134 38.97 22.23 19.45
N GLU A 135 38.42 22.32 20.67
CA GLU A 135 37.90 21.16 21.43
C GLU A 135 36.82 20.41 20.64
N LEU A 136 36.13 21.09 19.72
CA LEU A 136 35.11 20.55 18.83
C LEU A 136 35.55 19.25 18.14
N ALA A 137 36.76 19.22 17.59
CA ALA A 137 37.26 18.04 16.88
C ALA A 137 37.42 16.85 17.84
N LYS A 138 37.88 17.09 19.08
CA LYS A 138 37.95 16.06 20.13
C LYS A 138 36.55 15.61 20.54
N ASN A 139 35.63 16.54 20.77
CA ASN A 139 34.26 16.26 21.20
C ASN A 139 33.51 15.43 20.15
N LEU A 140 33.67 15.74 18.86
CA LEU A 140 33.13 14.94 17.77
C LEU A 140 33.84 13.57 17.67
N SER A 141 35.16 13.50 17.82
CA SER A 141 35.89 12.22 17.76
C SER A 141 35.51 11.21 18.84
N SER A 142 34.87 11.66 19.94
CA SER A 142 34.41 10.79 21.04
C SER A 142 33.34 9.78 20.62
N LYS A 143 32.61 10.02 19.52
CA LYS A 143 31.53 9.17 19.01
C LYS A 143 31.75 8.92 17.50
N PRO A 144 32.03 7.68 17.06
CA PRO A 144 32.10 7.33 15.64
C PRO A 144 30.83 7.74 14.89
N GLY A 145 30.98 8.28 13.68
CA GLY A 145 29.87 8.80 12.88
C GLY A 145 29.19 10.06 13.44
N SER A 146 29.81 10.79 14.37
CA SER A 146 29.32 12.09 14.88
C SER A 146 29.29 13.20 13.82
N MET A 147 30.12 13.10 12.79
CA MET A 147 30.13 14.01 11.65
C MET A 147 29.89 13.25 10.35
N ARG A 148 29.08 13.86 9.48
CA ARG A 148 28.81 13.42 8.12
C ARG A 148 28.93 14.59 7.14
N ILE A 149 29.70 14.42 6.07
CA ILE A 149 29.82 15.37 4.96
C ILE A 149 29.69 14.59 3.65
N ARG A 150 28.51 14.58 3.00
CA ARG A 150 28.24 13.70 1.84
C ARG A 150 27.45 14.36 0.69
N GLY A 151 27.84 14.06 -0.55
CA GLY A 151 27.14 14.52 -1.76
C GLY A 151 27.13 16.03 -1.99
N ASN A 152 28.15 16.77 -1.55
CA ASN A 152 28.34 18.19 -1.83
C ASN A 152 29.31 18.31 -3.04
N PRO A 153 28.82 18.53 -4.27
CA PRO A 153 29.61 18.26 -5.50
C PRO A 153 30.74 19.25 -5.75
N ASN A 154 30.59 20.50 -5.31
CA ASN A 154 31.54 21.58 -5.54
C ASN A 154 32.61 21.71 -4.44
N LEU A 155 32.52 20.92 -3.36
CA LEU A 155 33.35 21.08 -2.18
C LEU A 155 34.84 20.83 -2.52
N GLY A 156 35.67 21.81 -2.15
CA GLY A 156 37.09 21.87 -2.50
C GLY A 156 37.89 20.65 -2.03
N GLU A 157 38.83 20.23 -2.88
CA GLU A 157 39.75 19.11 -2.59
C GLU A 157 40.61 19.41 -1.35
N GLN A 158 41.09 20.64 -1.21
CA GLN A 158 41.91 21.08 -0.06
C GLN A 158 41.15 20.95 1.26
N ASP A 159 39.88 21.38 1.30
CA ASP A 159 39.05 21.29 2.50
C ASP A 159 38.77 19.81 2.85
N LEU A 160 38.51 18.97 1.85
CA LEU A 160 38.36 17.53 2.05
C LEU A 160 39.65 16.88 2.55
N GLU A 161 40.81 17.19 1.98
CA GLU A 161 42.11 16.67 2.44
C GLU A 161 42.41 17.02 3.90
N ILE A 162 42.11 18.26 4.31
CA ILE A 162 42.26 18.71 5.71
C ILE A 162 41.33 17.91 6.63
N ILE A 163 40.05 17.76 6.26
CA ILE A 163 39.05 17.05 7.09
C ILE A 163 39.34 15.55 7.17
N HIS A 164 39.77 14.91 6.07
CA HIS A 164 40.20 13.50 6.07
C HIS A 164 41.43 13.29 6.95
N LYS A 165 42.47 14.13 6.80
CA LYS A 165 43.67 14.07 7.65
C LYS A 165 43.34 14.24 9.14
N LEU A 166 42.38 15.10 9.48
CA LEU A 166 41.90 15.28 10.86
C LEU A 166 41.16 14.04 11.37
N ASN A 167 40.26 13.47 10.56
CA ASN A 167 39.53 12.23 10.87
C ASN A 167 40.48 11.05 11.16
N ASP A 168 41.51 10.88 10.31
CA ASP A 168 42.54 9.84 10.45
C ASP A 168 43.40 10.05 11.71
N ASN A 169 43.89 11.27 11.93
CA ASN A 169 44.71 11.62 13.11
C ASN A 169 43.97 11.38 14.43
N LEU A 170 42.67 11.71 14.48
CA LEU A 170 41.82 11.51 15.66
C LEU A 170 41.20 10.11 15.74
N LYS A 171 41.32 9.29 14.67
CA LYS A 171 40.60 8.02 14.49
C LYS A 171 39.09 8.17 14.70
N ALA A 172 38.54 9.31 14.27
CA ALA A 172 37.21 9.77 14.66
C ALA A 172 36.06 8.99 13.98
N GLY A 173 36.34 8.29 12.89
CA GLY A 173 35.35 7.47 12.18
C GLY A 173 34.20 8.30 11.59
N TRP A 174 34.50 9.51 11.10
CA TRP A 174 33.54 10.39 10.42
C TRP A 174 33.17 9.86 9.02
N ASP A 175 31.95 10.17 8.59
CA ASP A 175 31.36 9.73 7.32
C ASP A 175 31.57 10.82 6.25
N LEU A 176 32.71 10.74 5.56
CA LEU A 176 33.22 11.80 4.69
C LEU A 176 33.20 11.41 3.20
N GLN A 177 32.82 12.36 2.34
CA GLN A 177 32.79 12.17 0.90
C GLN A 177 34.19 12.13 0.27
N VAL A 178 34.23 11.60 -0.95
CA VAL A 178 35.32 11.85 -1.89
C VAL A 178 35.06 13.10 -2.73
N LYS A 179 36.12 13.63 -3.34
CA LYS A 179 36.05 14.71 -4.33
C LYS A 179 35.08 14.36 -5.47
N GLY A 180 34.21 15.30 -5.83
CA GLY A 180 33.22 15.13 -6.90
C GLY A 180 32.06 14.17 -6.57
N GLU A 181 31.88 13.77 -5.31
CA GLU A 181 30.69 13.03 -4.91
C GLU A 181 29.45 13.94 -4.96
N CYS A 182 28.45 13.51 -5.72
CA CYS A 182 27.21 14.27 -5.93
C CYS A 182 26.05 13.64 -5.16
N SER A 183 25.01 14.42 -4.87
CA SER A 183 23.77 13.87 -4.29
C SER A 183 22.95 13.08 -5.32
N LEU A 184 22.33 11.97 -4.93
CA LEU A 184 21.22 11.39 -5.69
C LEU A 184 20.02 12.36 -5.71
N PRO A 185 19.46 12.68 -6.90
CA PRO A 185 18.21 13.42 -7.02
C PRO A 185 17.05 12.72 -6.29
N ARG A 186 16.17 13.51 -5.67
CA ARG A 186 14.99 13.03 -4.95
C ARG A 186 13.73 13.80 -5.40
N PRO A 187 12.75 13.16 -6.04
CA PRO A 187 12.78 11.79 -6.56
C PRO A 187 13.75 11.66 -7.76
N PHE A 188 14.34 10.48 -7.90
CA PHE A 188 15.14 10.10 -9.07
C PHE A 188 14.21 9.71 -10.23
N LYS A 189 14.42 10.30 -11.42
CA LYS A 189 13.60 10.04 -12.61
C LYS A 189 14.40 9.40 -13.74
N SER A 190 15.66 9.78 -13.92
CA SER A 190 16.55 9.12 -14.89
C SER A 190 18.04 9.34 -14.63
N PHE A 191 18.87 8.43 -15.14
CA PHE A 191 20.33 8.60 -15.13
C PHE A 191 20.83 9.82 -15.92
N LYS A 192 19.99 10.45 -16.77
CA LYS A 192 20.35 11.71 -17.45
C LYS A 192 20.44 12.89 -16.47
N GLU A 193 19.75 12.82 -15.34
CA GLU A 193 19.74 13.86 -14.30
C GLU A 193 21.01 13.84 -13.44
N LEU A 194 21.78 12.75 -13.48
CA LEU A 194 23.00 12.58 -12.69
C LEU A 194 24.21 13.35 -13.26
N GLY A 195 24.11 13.84 -14.49
CA GLY A 195 25.23 14.47 -15.20
C GLY A 195 26.36 13.48 -15.56
N THR A 196 27.37 13.97 -16.26
CA THR A 196 28.59 13.20 -16.60
C THR A 196 29.80 13.58 -15.75
N THR A 197 29.65 14.56 -14.86
CA THR A 197 30.72 15.18 -14.05
C THR A 197 30.99 14.44 -12.73
N CYS A 198 30.04 13.64 -12.27
CA CYS A 198 30.02 13.03 -10.94
C CYS A 198 30.48 11.56 -11.00
N PRO A 199 31.67 11.19 -10.49
CA PRO A 199 32.11 9.79 -10.46
C PRO A 199 31.38 8.92 -9.42
N ARG A 200 30.81 9.53 -8.36
CA ARG A 200 30.10 8.84 -7.28
C ARG A 200 28.85 9.60 -6.86
N PHE A 201 27.85 8.87 -6.37
CA PHE A 201 26.62 9.46 -5.86
C PHE A 201 26.29 9.00 -4.43
N TYR A 202 25.78 9.92 -3.63
CA TYR A 202 25.33 9.67 -2.26
C TYR A 202 23.85 10.00 -2.07
N GLY A 203 23.09 9.13 -1.40
CA GLY A 203 21.78 9.48 -0.85
C GLY A 203 20.75 8.35 -0.85
N ILE A 204 19.48 8.73 -0.82
CA ILE A 204 18.36 7.76 -0.89
C ILE A 204 17.80 7.80 -2.30
N LEU A 205 17.81 6.66 -2.98
CA LEU A 205 17.12 6.41 -4.24
C LEU A 205 15.62 6.25 -3.96
N THR A 206 14.88 7.36 -4.05
CA THR A 206 13.41 7.36 -4.15
C THR A 206 12.99 7.56 -5.60
N VAL A 207 11.86 6.96 -6.00
CA VAL A 207 11.30 7.11 -7.36
C VAL A 207 9.91 7.73 -7.26
N GLU A 208 9.55 8.61 -8.20
CA GLU A 208 8.25 9.28 -8.19
C GLU A 208 7.10 8.26 -8.40
N PRO A 209 5.98 8.32 -7.65
CA PRO A 209 4.88 7.37 -7.79
C PRO A 209 4.30 7.24 -9.21
N THR A 210 4.45 8.30 -10.02
CA THR A 210 3.99 8.37 -11.42
C THR A 210 4.90 7.62 -12.40
N THR A 211 6.16 7.34 -12.03
CA THR A 211 7.18 6.76 -12.91
C THR A 211 6.82 5.33 -13.32
N ALA A 212 6.69 5.09 -14.62
CA ALA A 212 6.35 3.77 -15.18
C ALA A 212 7.57 2.96 -15.65
N LYS A 213 8.67 3.65 -15.99
CA LYS A 213 9.93 3.05 -16.46
C LYS A 213 11.09 4.01 -16.17
N ILE A 214 12.25 3.44 -15.83
CA ILE A 214 13.55 4.13 -15.81
C ILE A 214 14.45 3.35 -16.77
N GLU A 215 15.06 4.03 -17.74
CA GLU A 215 16.01 3.37 -18.65
C GLU A 215 17.34 3.09 -17.91
N PRO A 216 17.93 1.88 -18.02
CA PRO A 216 19.24 1.58 -17.45
C PRO A 216 20.35 2.51 -17.98
N SER A 217 21.32 2.86 -17.12
CA SER A 217 22.54 3.54 -17.55
C SER A 217 23.42 2.65 -18.44
N GLN A 218 24.08 3.25 -19.44
CA GLN A 218 25.14 2.57 -20.21
C GLN A 218 26.45 2.50 -19.43
N SER A 219 26.69 3.43 -18.50
CA SER A 219 27.86 3.48 -17.64
C SER A 219 27.55 2.87 -16.28
N LYS A 220 28.49 2.13 -15.70
CA LYS A 220 28.45 1.74 -14.28
C LYS A 220 28.58 2.97 -13.40
N ILE A 221 27.83 3.00 -12.31
CA ILE A 221 27.79 4.14 -11.39
C ILE A 221 28.01 3.63 -9.96
N ASP A 222 28.96 4.26 -9.26
CA ASP A 222 29.20 4.07 -7.83
C ASP A 222 28.11 4.82 -7.04
N ILE A 223 27.36 4.11 -6.20
CA ILE A 223 26.29 4.69 -5.38
C ILE A 223 26.47 4.24 -3.93
N GLU A 224 26.50 5.18 -3.01
CA GLU A 224 26.46 4.91 -1.57
C GLU A 224 25.16 5.47 -1.00
N GLY A 225 24.32 4.61 -0.44
CA GLY A 225 22.93 5.03 -0.27
C GLY A 225 21.97 4.02 0.34
N CYS A 226 20.70 4.27 0.05
CA CYS A 226 19.58 3.40 0.41
C CYS A 226 18.57 3.40 -0.73
N ILE A 227 17.84 2.29 -0.89
CA ILE A 227 16.84 2.13 -1.95
C ILE A 227 15.46 2.11 -1.30
N GLN A 228 14.60 3.06 -1.65
CA GLN A 228 13.27 3.24 -1.07
C GLN A 228 12.28 3.48 -2.21
N ILE A 229 11.85 2.40 -2.85
CA ILE A 229 10.94 2.42 -4.01
C ILE A 229 9.58 1.91 -3.56
N GLU A 230 8.64 2.83 -3.35
CA GLU A 230 7.27 2.47 -2.97
C GLU A 230 6.19 3.20 -3.74
N ASP A 231 5.05 2.51 -3.88
CA ASP A 231 3.82 3.03 -4.49
C ASP A 231 3.98 3.58 -5.92
N THR A 232 4.97 3.08 -6.66
CA THR A 232 5.26 3.48 -8.05
C THR A 232 4.47 2.68 -9.09
N LYS A 233 4.45 3.21 -10.32
CA LYS A 233 3.97 2.52 -11.53
C LYS A 233 5.05 1.71 -12.24
N LEU A 234 6.24 1.56 -11.66
CA LEU A 234 7.33 0.79 -12.26
C LEU A 234 6.86 -0.64 -12.57
N LYS A 235 7.11 -1.08 -13.80
CA LYS A 235 6.96 -2.50 -14.20
C LYS A 235 8.21 -3.31 -13.96
N ASP A 236 9.34 -2.63 -13.88
CA ASP A 236 10.68 -3.19 -13.83
C ASP A 236 11.60 -2.26 -13.02
N VAL A 237 12.58 -2.86 -12.33
CA VAL A 237 13.65 -2.20 -11.57
C VAL A 237 15.05 -2.69 -11.99
N THR A 238 15.19 -3.41 -13.11
CA THR A 238 16.50 -3.86 -13.65
C THR A 238 17.52 -2.73 -13.81
N PHE A 239 17.06 -1.47 -13.91
CA PHE A 239 17.92 -0.29 -13.91
C PHE A 239 18.83 -0.23 -12.66
N ILE A 240 18.42 -0.79 -11.52
CA ILE A 240 19.23 -0.89 -10.29
C ILE A 240 20.46 -1.78 -10.51
N VAL A 241 20.42 -2.76 -11.41
CA VAL A 241 21.58 -3.63 -11.73
C VAL A 241 22.74 -2.84 -12.37
N THR A 242 22.49 -1.63 -12.91
CA THR A 242 23.56 -0.74 -13.39
C THR A 242 24.35 -0.06 -12.26
N MET A 243 23.81 -0.09 -11.04
CA MET A 243 24.42 0.39 -9.79
C MET A 243 25.33 -0.70 -9.21
N SER A 244 26.19 -1.31 -10.03
CA SER A 244 26.92 -2.54 -9.67
C SER A 244 27.89 -2.39 -8.48
N ASN A 245 28.21 -1.16 -8.10
CA ASN A 245 29.05 -0.80 -6.97
C ASN A 245 28.22 -0.10 -5.88
N PHE A 246 27.03 -0.62 -5.59
CA PHE A 246 26.17 -0.11 -4.53
C PHE A 246 26.75 -0.41 -3.14
N ARG A 247 26.73 0.60 -2.25
CA ARG A 247 27.14 0.49 -0.84
C ARG A 247 25.99 0.94 0.06
N PRO A 248 25.38 0.05 0.87
CA PRO A 248 24.30 0.44 1.77
C PRO A 248 24.81 1.29 2.94
N ILE A 249 24.15 2.42 3.22
CA ILE A 249 24.42 3.23 4.41
C ILE A 249 23.98 2.45 5.67
N PRO A 250 24.85 2.28 6.70
CA PRO A 250 24.48 1.61 7.94
C PRO A 250 23.24 2.21 8.61
N GLY A 251 22.33 1.34 9.05
CA GLY A 251 21.07 1.73 9.71
C GLY A 251 20.00 2.31 8.77
N CYS A 252 20.27 2.45 7.47
CA CYS A 252 19.29 2.96 6.53
C CYS A 252 18.33 1.86 6.04
N PRO A 253 16.99 2.03 6.13
CA PRO A 253 16.06 1.03 5.64
C PRO A 253 16.05 0.98 4.12
N GLN A 254 16.13 -0.23 3.58
CA GLN A 254 16.09 -0.52 2.15
C GLN A 254 14.84 -1.35 1.82
N TYR A 255 14.01 -0.87 0.88
CA TYR A 255 12.80 -1.57 0.47
C TYR A 255 12.35 -1.27 -0.96
N ILE A 256 11.66 -2.26 -1.54
CA ILE A 256 10.90 -2.16 -2.78
C ILE A 256 9.50 -2.72 -2.49
N ARG A 257 8.50 -1.86 -2.30
CA ARG A 257 7.17 -2.30 -1.84
C ARG A 257 5.96 -1.59 -2.43
N ASN A 258 4.79 -2.24 -2.38
CA ASN A 258 3.50 -1.70 -2.85
C ASN A 258 3.45 -1.33 -4.35
N ASN A 259 4.45 -1.70 -5.15
CA ASN A 259 4.53 -1.35 -6.57
C ASN A 259 3.64 -2.32 -7.38
N LYS A 260 2.35 -1.99 -7.53
CA LYS A 260 1.31 -2.88 -8.08
C LYS A 260 1.52 -3.36 -9.51
N GLN A 261 2.47 -2.77 -10.25
CA GLN A 261 2.83 -3.19 -11.60
C GLN A 261 4.20 -3.89 -11.67
N LEU A 262 4.97 -3.86 -10.59
CA LEU A 262 6.33 -4.36 -10.54
C LEU A 262 6.35 -5.85 -10.27
N CYS A 263 6.95 -6.64 -11.15
CA CYS A 263 7.09 -8.07 -10.91
C CYS A 263 7.93 -8.38 -9.65
N SER A 264 7.41 -9.21 -8.74
CA SER A 264 8.13 -9.59 -7.51
C SER A 264 9.26 -10.61 -7.72
N LYS A 265 9.12 -11.55 -8.67
CA LYS A 265 10.01 -12.73 -8.81
C LYS A 265 11.46 -12.43 -9.18
N ASN A 266 11.74 -11.29 -9.81
CA ASN A 266 13.09 -10.87 -10.19
C ASN A 266 13.84 -10.13 -9.07
N LEU A 267 13.18 -9.83 -7.95
CA LEU A 267 13.72 -8.97 -6.91
C LEU A 267 14.65 -9.70 -5.93
N ASP A 268 14.57 -11.03 -5.81
CA ASP A 268 15.49 -11.83 -4.98
C ASP A 268 16.96 -11.70 -5.45
N TYR A 269 17.18 -11.51 -6.75
CA TYR A 269 18.50 -11.23 -7.31
C TYR A 269 19.03 -9.85 -6.87
N LEU A 270 18.15 -8.85 -6.70
CA LEU A 270 18.55 -7.56 -6.13
C LEU A 270 19.01 -7.72 -4.69
N ASN A 271 18.38 -8.58 -3.89
CA ASN A 271 18.85 -8.87 -2.53
C ASN A 271 20.24 -9.53 -2.52
N THR A 272 20.61 -10.25 -3.60
CA THR A 272 21.96 -10.82 -3.78
C THR A 272 23.01 -9.76 -4.14
N ILE A 273 22.65 -8.75 -4.96
CA ILE A 273 23.58 -7.66 -5.34
C ILE A 273 23.73 -6.62 -4.22
N ILE A 274 22.61 -6.23 -3.60
CA ILE A 274 22.49 -5.01 -2.78
C ILE A 274 22.64 -5.33 -1.29
N GLY A 275 22.17 -6.51 -0.88
CA GLY A 275 22.09 -6.96 0.51
C GLY A 275 21.01 -6.23 1.32
N ASN A 276 20.34 -6.96 2.21
CA ASN A 276 19.39 -6.43 3.19
C ASN A 276 18.25 -5.55 2.61
N ILE A 277 17.77 -5.84 1.39
CA ILE A 277 16.64 -5.12 0.78
C ILE A 277 15.32 -5.87 1.01
N THR A 278 14.34 -5.17 1.59
CA THR A 278 13.02 -5.76 1.88
C THR A 278 12.08 -5.62 0.70
N ILE A 279 11.60 -6.75 0.17
CA ILE A 279 10.69 -6.79 -0.97
C ILE A 279 9.33 -7.31 -0.51
N SER A 280 8.25 -6.55 -0.75
CA SER A 280 6.90 -6.93 -0.30
C SER A 280 5.78 -6.24 -1.06
N ASN A 281 4.58 -6.83 -1.12
CA ASN A 281 3.37 -6.21 -1.70
C ASN A 281 3.52 -5.68 -3.16
N ASN A 282 4.41 -6.25 -3.95
CA ASN A 282 4.52 -5.94 -5.38
C ASN A 282 3.60 -6.90 -6.19
N LEU A 283 3.68 -6.93 -7.52
CA LEU A 283 2.83 -7.79 -8.35
C LEU A 283 3.27 -9.26 -8.26
N ASP A 284 2.41 -10.09 -7.67
CA ASP A 284 2.59 -11.54 -7.61
C ASP A 284 2.14 -12.23 -8.91
N GLY A 285 2.79 -13.35 -9.23
CA GLY A 285 2.37 -14.24 -10.33
C GLY A 285 3.01 -13.99 -11.70
N CYS A 286 4.16 -13.31 -11.79
CA CYS A 286 4.83 -13.10 -13.08
C CYS A 286 5.30 -14.41 -13.76
N ASN A 287 5.44 -14.35 -15.09
CA ASN A 287 5.99 -15.43 -15.91
C ASN A 287 7.52 -15.33 -16.09
N GLU A 288 8.23 -14.81 -15.09
CA GLU A 288 9.67 -14.53 -15.12
C GLU A 288 10.39 -15.33 -14.03
N CYS A 289 11.60 -15.81 -14.33
CA CYS A 289 12.46 -16.54 -13.37
C CYS A 289 13.94 -16.19 -13.57
N LEU A 290 14.74 -16.53 -12.57
CA LEU A 290 16.19 -16.48 -12.67
C LEU A 290 16.74 -17.69 -13.44
N GLY A 291 17.85 -17.48 -14.13
CA GLY A 291 18.70 -18.53 -14.66
C GLY A 291 19.42 -19.27 -13.53
N GLY A 292 20.11 -20.34 -13.88
CA GLY A 292 20.88 -21.16 -12.96
C GLY A 292 21.00 -22.60 -13.46
N LYS A 293 21.51 -23.47 -12.57
CA LYS A 293 21.57 -24.90 -12.85
C LYS A 293 20.19 -25.54 -12.72
N VAL A 294 19.73 -26.18 -13.78
CA VAL A 294 18.45 -26.89 -13.78
C VAL A 294 18.55 -28.15 -12.92
N SER A 295 17.93 -28.07 -11.75
CA SER A 295 17.72 -29.14 -10.78
C SER A 295 16.23 -29.48 -10.68
N GLU A 296 15.88 -30.55 -9.98
CA GLU A 296 14.47 -30.83 -9.66
C GLU A 296 13.82 -29.70 -8.83
N SER A 297 14.58 -29.04 -7.95
CA SER A 297 14.09 -27.85 -7.23
C SER A 297 13.82 -26.69 -8.19
N TYR A 298 14.73 -26.40 -9.13
CA TYR A 298 14.53 -25.37 -10.15
C TYR A 298 13.23 -25.59 -10.95
N LEU A 299 13.01 -26.82 -11.41
CA LEU A 299 11.86 -27.21 -12.23
C LEU A 299 10.53 -27.08 -11.48
N ARG A 300 10.52 -27.26 -10.15
CA ARG A 300 9.33 -27.00 -9.31
C ARG A 300 9.00 -25.51 -9.16
N TYR A 301 9.98 -24.62 -9.32
CA TYR A 301 9.75 -23.17 -9.28
C TYR A 301 9.45 -22.56 -10.67
N SER A 302 9.89 -23.20 -11.77
CA SER A 302 9.75 -22.70 -13.14
C SER A 302 8.44 -23.08 -13.86
N VAL A 303 7.40 -23.53 -13.14
CA VAL A 303 6.16 -24.13 -13.69
C VAL A 303 5.38 -23.23 -14.67
N ASN A 304 5.59 -21.91 -14.63
CA ASN A 304 4.96 -20.95 -15.56
C ASN A 304 5.99 -19.96 -16.13
N CYS A 305 7.22 -20.42 -16.38
CA CYS A 305 8.32 -19.54 -16.74
C CYS A 305 8.38 -19.26 -18.25
N LYS A 306 8.05 -18.03 -18.68
CA LYS A 306 8.20 -17.58 -20.08
C LYS A 306 9.52 -16.85 -20.32
N PHE A 307 10.08 -16.18 -19.30
CA PHE A 307 11.29 -15.37 -19.43
C PHE A 307 12.31 -15.77 -18.35
N ILE A 308 13.55 -16.00 -18.76
CA ILE A 308 14.67 -16.33 -17.87
C ILE A 308 15.71 -15.22 -17.91
N PHE A 309 16.17 -14.77 -16.74
CA PHE A 309 17.24 -13.79 -16.58
C PHE A 309 18.53 -14.45 -16.09
N GLY A 310 19.58 -14.44 -16.92
CA GLY A 310 20.82 -15.18 -16.69
C GLY A 310 20.87 -16.53 -17.42
N ASP A 311 21.97 -17.27 -17.23
CA ASP A 311 22.24 -18.49 -17.98
C ASP A 311 21.33 -19.66 -17.56
N LEU A 312 20.79 -20.41 -18.52
CA LEU A 312 20.05 -21.66 -18.25
C LEU A 312 21.02 -22.86 -18.41
N ILE A 313 21.35 -23.52 -17.31
CA ILE A 313 22.46 -24.50 -17.26
C ILE A 313 21.92 -25.92 -16.99
N ILE A 314 21.78 -26.72 -18.04
CA ILE A 314 21.43 -28.15 -17.99
C ILE A 314 22.75 -28.94 -17.97
N SER A 315 23.19 -29.39 -16.79
CA SER A 315 24.52 -30.03 -16.66
C SER A 315 24.62 -31.19 -15.68
N ASN A 316 25.48 -32.15 -16.03
CA ASN A 316 25.81 -33.35 -15.25
C ASN A 316 24.59 -34.22 -14.90
N TRP A 317 23.55 -34.22 -15.72
CA TRP A 317 22.41 -35.13 -15.56
C TRP A 317 22.82 -36.55 -15.93
N LYS A 318 22.49 -37.53 -15.06
CA LYS A 318 22.63 -38.98 -15.36
C LYS A 318 21.35 -39.59 -15.94
N LYS A 319 20.23 -38.91 -15.71
CA LYS A 319 18.88 -39.17 -16.21
C LYS A 319 18.15 -37.83 -16.23
N VAL A 320 17.13 -37.71 -17.07
CA VAL A 320 16.24 -36.54 -17.07
C VAL A 320 15.50 -36.44 -15.72
N PRO A 321 15.53 -35.29 -15.03
CA PRO A 321 14.79 -35.08 -13.78
C PRO A 321 13.28 -34.89 -14.06
N PRO A 322 12.40 -35.24 -13.11
CA PRO A 322 10.96 -35.00 -13.26
C PRO A 322 10.65 -33.50 -13.28
N GLY A 323 9.62 -33.09 -14.03
CA GLY A 323 9.22 -31.69 -14.19
C GLY A 323 9.98 -30.93 -15.28
N VAL A 324 10.83 -31.59 -16.08
CA VAL A 324 11.61 -30.96 -17.16
C VAL A 324 10.73 -30.34 -18.24
N GLU A 325 9.53 -30.86 -18.43
CA GLU A 325 8.50 -30.36 -19.34
C GLU A 325 8.12 -28.89 -19.08
N ASN A 326 8.32 -28.40 -17.85
CA ASN A 326 8.12 -26.99 -17.51
C ASN A 326 9.04 -26.05 -18.30
N LEU A 327 10.22 -26.52 -18.75
CA LEU A 327 11.10 -25.76 -19.62
C LEU A 327 10.45 -25.44 -20.98
N GLY A 328 9.46 -26.23 -21.42
CA GLY A 328 8.75 -26.01 -22.68
C GLY A 328 7.93 -24.72 -22.70
N THR A 329 7.68 -24.11 -21.54
CA THR A 329 6.99 -22.81 -21.41
C THR A 329 7.91 -21.60 -21.62
N ILE A 330 9.23 -21.79 -21.64
CA ILE A 330 10.22 -20.72 -21.76
C ILE A 330 10.25 -20.20 -23.20
N GLU A 331 9.95 -18.91 -23.35
CA GLU A 331 9.96 -18.20 -24.63
C GLU A 331 11.25 -17.38 -24.83
N THR A 332 11.92 -16.95 -23.76
CA THR A 332 13.11 -16.07 -23.84
C THR A 332 14.12 -16.34 -22.73
N ILE A 333 15.40 -16.32 -23.07
CA ILE A 333 16.54 -16.40 -22.14
C ILE A 333 17.44 -15.15 -22.34
N GLU A 334 17.45 -14.24 -21.36
CA GLU A 334 18.44 -13.14 -21.25
C GLU A 334 19.75 -13.66 -20.60
N GLY A 335 20.40 -14.58 -21.31
CA GLY A 335 21.62 -15.26 -20.89
C GLY A 335 22.02 -16.32 -21.91
N SER A 336 22.94 -17.20 -21.53
CA SER A 336 23.40 -18.34 -22.33
C SER A 336 22.57 -19.58 -22.02
N LEU A 337 22.22 -20.36 -23.04
CA LEU A 337 21.75 -21.73 -22.89
C LEU A 337 22.95 -22.68 -22.89
N ILE A 338 23.15 -23.41 -21.79
CA ILE A 338 24.34 -24.26 -21.57
C ILE A 338 23.89 -25.70 -21.27
N ILE A 339 24.11 -26.62 -22.21
CA ILE A 339 23.75 -28.03 -22.12
C ILE A 339 25.03 -28.88 -22.15
N THR A 340 25.54 -29.28 -20.98
CA THR A 340 26.89 -29.88 -20.89
C THR A 340 27.02 -31.14 -20.01
N ASN A 341 27.80 -32.10 -20.48
CA ASN A 341 28.17 -33.32 -19.74
C ASN A 341 26.97 -34.15 -19.25
N ASN A 342 25.88 -34.23 -20.01
CA ASN A 342 24.69 -34.98 -19.64
C ASN A 342 24.65 -36.35 -20.31
N ALA A 343 24.01 -37.32 -19.65
CA ALA A 343 23.66 -38.63 -20.16
C ALA A 343 22.15 -38.88 -20.01
N GLY A 344 21.59 -39.65 -20.94
CA GLY A 344 20.18 -40.01 -20.96
C GLY A 344 19.26 -38.96 -21.58
N LEU A 345 19.80 -37.99 -22.34
CA LEU A 345 19.01 -36.94 -22.99
C LEU A 345 18.23 -37.44 -24.22
N ASN A 346 18.75 -38.41 -24.98
CA ASN A 346 18.14 -38.90 -26.23
C ASN A 346 17.59 -37.79 -27.16
N ASN A 347 16.26 -37.66 -27.27
CA ASN A 347 15.61 -36.56 -27.99
C ASN A 347 15.19 -35.50 -26.97
N PHE A 348 15.81 -34.32 -27.01
CA PHE A 348 15.59 -33.25 -26.03
C PHE A 348 14.68 -32.15 -26.61
N ASP A 349 13.38 -32.35 -26.55
CA ASP A 349 12.36 -31.44 -27.09
C ASP A 349 11.77 -30.46 -26.06
N TYR A 350 12.22 -30.50 -24.80
CA TYR A 350 11.76 -29.64 -23.71
C TYR A 350 12.00 -28.12 -23.86
N LEU A 351 12.48 -27.65 -25.02
CA LEU A 351 12.68 -26.23 -25.34
C LEU A 351 11.84 -25.78 -26.55
N MET A 352 10.74 -26.47 -26.86
CA MET A 352 9.87 -26.14 -28.02
C MET A 352 9.37 -24.69 -28.02
N GLY A 353 9.11 -24.11 -26.86
CA GLY A 353 8.61 -22.73 -26.72
C GLY A 353 9.65 -21.63 -26.98
N LEU A 354 10.95 -21.98 -27.05
CA LEU A 354 12.04 -21.02 -26.98
C LEU A 354 12.19 -20.22 -28.27
N LYS A 355 11.93 -18.90 -28.17
CA LYS A 355 11.97 -17.96 -29.30
C LYS A 355 13.24 -17.12 -29.36
N ARG A 356 13.82 -16.76 -28.20
CA ARG A 356 14.91 -15.78 -28.12
C ARG A 356 15.95 -16.16 -27.09
N ILE A 357 17.22 -16.03 -27.46
CA ILE A 357 18.36 -16.16 -26.54
C ILE A 357 19.31 -14.99 -26.79
N GLY A 358 19.77 -14.32 -25.74
CA GLY A 358 20.63 -13.16 -25.89
C GLY A 358 21.48 -12.87 -24.67
N VAL A 359 22.79 -12.70 -24.88
CA VAL A 359 23.73 -12.38 -23.81
C VAL A 359 24.25 -10.96 -24.00
N LYS A 360 24.04 -10.09 -23.01
CA LYS A 360 24.49 -8.68 -23.03
C LYS A 360 26.02 -8.51 -22.88
N ASN A 361 26.77 -9.61 -22.74
CA ASN A 361 28.22 -9.60 -22.59
C ASN A 361 28.88 -10.04 -23.90
N GLU A 362 29.73 -9.16 -24.45
CA GLU A 362 30.48 -9.39 -25.69
C GLU A 362 31.36 -10.66 -25.67
N LYS A 363 31.67 -11.23 -24.50
CA LYS A 363 32.57 -12.40 -24.37
C LYS A 363 31.86 -13.76 -24.42
N SER A 364 30.54 -13.82 -24.28
CA SER A 364 29.75 -15.06 -24.15
C SER A 364 29.22 -15.62 -25.48
N ILE A 365 28.89 -16.92 -25.47
CA ILE A 365 28.25 -17.65 -26.58
C ILE A 365 26.82 -18.00 -26.15
N ALA A 366 25.82 -17.71 -26.98
CA ALA A 366 24.41 -17.81 -26.61
C ALA A 366 23.93 -19.25 -26.44
N ILE A 367 24.44 -20.19 -27.25
CA ILE A 367 24.14 -21.62 -27.09
C ILE A 367 25.43 -22.43 -27.02
N ILE A 368 25.59 -23.20 -25.96
CA ILE A 368 26.74 -24.09 -25.72
C ILE A 368 26.19 -25.51 -25.47
N VAL A 369 26.50 -26.45 -26.37
CA VAL A 369 26.11 -27.87 -26.23
C VAL A 369 27.36 -28.73 -26.33
N GLU A 370 27.87 -29.24 -25.20
CA GLU A 370 29.15 -29.96 -25.16
C GLU A 370 29.09 -31.28 -24.36
N ASN A 371 29.71 -32.33 -24.90
CA ASN A 371 29.88 -33.63 -24.23
C ASN A 371 28.57 -34.34 -23.81
N ASN A 372 27.55 -34.37 -24.68
CA ASN A 372 26.31 -35.12 -24.45
C ASN A 372 26.29 -36.36 -25.38
N PRO A 373 26.85 -37.52 -24.98
CA PRO A 373 27.14 -38.63 -25.88
C PRO A 373 25.91 -39.26 -26.54
N ASP A 374 24.75 -39.25 -25.87
CA ASP A 374 23.51 -39.88 -26.34
C ASP A 374 22.47 -38.89 -26.86
N LEU A 375 22.78 -37.59 -26.90
CA LEU A 375 21.89 -36.56 -27.43
C LEU A 375 21.77 -36.72 -28.95
N LYS A 376 20.58 -37.10 -29.42
CA LYS A 376 20.23 -37.36 -30.83
C LYS A 376 19.61 -36.14 -31.51
N ARG A 377 18.76 -35.40 -30.80
CA ARG A 377 18.03 -34.22 -31.34
C ARG A 377 17.86 -33.16 -30.27
N LEU A 378 17.96 -31.89 -30.67
CA LEU A 378 17.69 -30.70 -29.85
C LEU A 378 16.86 -29.68 -30.64
N PRO A 379 15.56 -29.94 -30.90
CA PRO A 379 14.71 -29.02 -31.64
C PRO A 379 14.36 -27.76 -30.83
N MET A 380 14.58 -26.60 -31.43
CA MET A 380 14.07 -25.30 -30.95
C MET A 380 13.34 -24.62 -32.13
N PRO A 381 12.15 -25.14 -32.53
CA PRO A 381 11.51 -24.80 -33.80
C PRO A 381 10.99 -23.36 -33.88
N LEU A 382 10.80 -22.70 -32.73
CA LEU A 382 10.35 -21.32 -32.64
C LEU A 382 11.49 -20.30 -32.46
N LEU A 383 12.76 -20.72 -32.51
CA LEU A 383 13.91 -19.85 -32.24
C LEU A 383 14.12 -18.81 -33.36
N GLU A 384 13.54 -17.64 -33.16
CA GLU A 384 13.59 -16.47 -34.06
C GLU A 384 14.93 -15.72 -33.95
N GLU A 385 15.43 -15.52 -32.72
CA GLU A 385 16.45 -14.49 -32.45
C GLU A 385 17.60 -14.96 -31.55
N LEU A 386 18.83 -14.77 -32.03
CA LEU A 386 20.07 -14.90 -31.24
C LEU A 386 20.76 -13.54 -31.15
N LYS A 387 20.54 -12.81 -30.04
CA LYS A 387 21.15 -11.48 -29.81
C LYS A 387 22.59 -11.64 -29.30
N LEU A 388 23.54 -11.45 -30.21
CA LEU A 388 24.97 -11.41 -29.95
C LEU A 388 25.66 -10.48 -30.95
N ASP A 389 26.58 -9.66 -30.44
CA ASP A 389 27.46 -8.79 -31.23
C ASP A 389 28.59 -9.58 -31.92
N LYS A 390 28.74 -10.86 -31.61
CA LYS A 390 29.74 -11.78 -32.20
C LYS A 390 29.18 -12.66 -33.33
N PRO A 391 30.04 -13.06 -34.29
CA PRO A 391 29.66 -13.93 -35.40
C PRO A 391 29.41 -15.38 -34.96
N ILE A 392 30.14 -15.89 -33.96
CA ILE A 392 29.92 -17.24 -33.42
C ILE A 392 28.84 -17.17 -32.34
N ARG A 393 27.66 -17.71 -32.65
CA ARG A 393 26.48 -17.67 -31.78
C ARG A 393 26.15 -18.99 -31.09
N VAL A 394 26.62 -20.09 -31.66
CA VAL A 394 26.35 -21.47 -31.21
C VAL A 394 27.67 -22.25 -31.20
N ARG A 395 27.89 -23.05 -30.17
CA ARG A 395 29.04 -23.96 -30.03
C ARG A 395 28.53 -25.38 -29.74
N LEU A 396 28.78 -26.29 -30.67
CA LEU A 396 28.47 -27.72 -30.55
C LEU A 396 29.79 -28.50 -30.52
N LYS A 397 30.04 -29.32 -29.50
CA LYS A 397 31.28 -30.09 -29.36
C LYS A 397 31.02 -31.46 -28.73
N ASN A 398 31.64 -32.52 -29.24
CA ASN A 398 31.57 -33.86 -28.64
C ASN A 398 30.14 -34.39 -28.37
N ASN A 399 29.21 -34.20 -29.32
CA ASN A 399 27.86 -34.79 -29.28
C ASN A 399 27.72 -35.79 -30.45
N PRO A 400 28.34 -36.99 -30.39
CA PRO A 400 28.52 -37.89 -31.54
C PRO A 400 27.23 -38.46 -32.13
N GLN A 401 26.13 -38.46 -31.40
CA GLN A 401 24.82 -38.96 -31.86
C GLN A 401 23.89 -37.84 -32.38
N LEU A 402 24.29 -36.57 -32.26
CA LEU A 402 23.46 -35.43 -32.64
C LEU A 402 23.41 -35.32 -34.16
N ASP A 403 22.28 -35.70 -34.76
CA ASP A 403 22.16 -35.83 -36.21
C ASP A 403 22.34 -34.47 -36.91
N PRO A 404 23.40 -34.28 -37.74
CA PRO A 404 23.59 -33.04 -38.49
C PRO A 404 22.60 -32.88 -39.64
N LYS A 405 21.87 -33.94 -40.04
CA LYS A 405 20.91 -33.93 -41.15
C LYS A 405 19.55 -33.41 -40.69
N ILE A 406 19.49 -32.13 -40.36
CA ILE A 406 18.21 -31.42 -40.23
C ILE A 406 17.49 -31.53 -41.59
N GLN A 407 16.42 -32.33 -41.65
CA GLN A 407 15.52 -32.36 -42.80
C GLN A 407 14.95 -30.95 -43.00
N ARG A 408 15.25 -30.34 -44.14
CA ARG A 408 14.59 -29.10 -44.58
C ARG A 408 13.10 -29.43 -44.78
N VAL A 409 12.26 -29.03 -43.84
CA VAL A 409 10.80 -29.09 -44.02
C VAL A 409 10.46 -28.24 -45.25
N PRO A 410 9.80 -28.81 -46.29
CA PRO A 410 9.44 -28.03 -47.46
C PRO A 410 8.43 -26.95 -47.07
N VAL A 411 8.76 -25.68 -47.34
CA VAL A 411 7.80 -24.59 -47.21
C VAL A 411 6.72 -24.78 -48.28
N PRO A 412 5.42 -24.78 -47.94
CA PRO A 412 4.37 -24.97 -48.93
C PRO A 412 4.40 -23.83 -49.97
N THR A 413 4.62 -24.19 -51.23
CA THR A 413 4.56 -23.23 -52.34
C THR A 413 3.11 -23.02 -52.74
N THR A 414 2.57 -21.82 -52.53
CA THR A 414 1.19 -21.49 -52.87
C THR A 414 1.02 -21.38 -54.39
N THR A 415 0.45 -22.40 -55.02
CA THR A 415 0.22 -22.43 -56.48
C THR A 415 -0.89 -21.45 -56.86
N THR A 416 -0.61 -20.51 -57.77
CA THR A 416 -1.63 -19.61 -58.33
C THR A 416 -2.20 -20.21 -59.62
N THR A 417 -3.46 -20.64 -59.58
CA THR A 417 -4.15 -21.22 -60.75
C THR A 417 -4.82 -20.14 -61.59
N THR A 418 -4.47 -20.08 -62.87
CA THR A 418 -5.07 -19.15 -63.85
C THR A 418 -6.16 -19.86 -64.64
N THR A 419 -7.41 -19.37 -64.62
CA THR A 419 -8.39 -19.69 -65.67
C THR A 419 -9.30 -18.52 -66.02
N THR A 420 -9.21 -18.16 -67.29
CA THR A 420 -9.97 -17.22 -68.13
C THR A 420 -11.50 -17.24 -67.97
N SER A 421 -12.13 -16.05 -67.97
CA SER A 421 -13.47 -15.83 -68.53
C SER A 421 -13.59 -14.41 -69.12
N ARG A 422 -14.25 -14.24 -70.28
CA ARG A 422 -14.24 -12.98 -71.06
C ARG A 422 -15.54 -12.75 -71.85
N SER A 423 -16.43 -11.91 -71.32
CA SER A 423 -17.48 -11.14 -72.04
C SER A 423 -18.22 -10.28 -70.98
N ILE A 424 -18.08 -8.95 -70.94
CA ILE A 424 -18.80 -7.95 -71.78
C ILE A 424 -20.33 -8.14 -71.62
N SER A 425 -21.11 -7.21 -71.03
CA SER A 425 -21.15 -5.77 -71.36
C SER A 425 -21.83 -4.83 -70.33
N LYS A 426 -21.49 -3.52 -70.44
CA LYS A 426 -22.25 -2.26 -70.17
C LYS A 426 -22.18 -1.54 -68.81
N GLU A 427 -22.18 -0.19 -68.95
CA GLU A 427 -22.17 0.94 -67.98
C GLU A 427 -21.01 0.96 -66.96
N LEU A 428 -20.01 1.86 -67.02
CA LEU A 428 -19.99 3.34 -67.19
C LEU A 428 -20.69 4.02 -65.99
N ALA A 429 -19.99 4.64 -65.04
CA ALA A 429 -19.07 5.77 -65.28
C ALA A 429 -17.84 5.90 -64.33
N SER A 430 -16.79 6.54 -64.89
CA SER A 430 -15.70 7.34 -64.28
C SER A 430 -14.89 6.78 -63.08
N VAL A 431 -13.58 6.45 -63.12
CA VAL A 431 -12.38 6.97 -63.87
C VAL A 431 -12.00 8.41 -63.41
N THR A 432 -10.79 8.82 -62.98
CA THR A 432 -9.46 8.23 -62.61
C THR A 432 -8.64 9.35 -61.86
N ASP A 433 -7.37 9.29 -61.41
CA ASP A 433 -6.28 8.29 -61.52
C ASP A 433 -5.21 8.35 -60.39
N ARG A 434 -4.46 7.24 -60.25
CA ARG A 434 -2.99 7.06 -60.13
C ARG A 434 -2.03 8.17 -59.63
N PHE A 435 -1.00 7.73 -58.89
CA PHE A 435 0.33 7.45 -59.50
C PHE A 435 1.08 6.32 -58.78
N ALA A 436 1.85 5.53 -59.55
CA ALA A 436 2.57 4.35 -59.07
C ALA A 436 4.00 4.28 -59.64
N ILE A 437 4.96 4.04 -58.73
CA ILE A 437 6.16 3.17 -58.76
C ILE A 437 6.89 2.88 -60.12
N VAL A 438 8.23 2.91 -60.03
CA VAL A 438 9.26 1.96 -60.58
C VAL A 438 10.33 2.57 -61.49
N SER A 439 11.59 2.37 -61.04
CA SER A 439 12.87 2.10 -61.76
C SER A 439 13.98 3.02 -61.21
N GLY A 440 15.25 2.64 -61.06
CA GLY A 440 16.05 1.48 -61.46
C GLY A 440 17.44 1.57 -60.78
N PRO A 441 18.44 0.72 -61.09
CA PRO A 441 19.47 0.35 -60.09
C PRO A 441 20.92 0.80 -60.36
N ASN A 442 21.77 0.49 -59.36
CA ASN A 442 23.19 0.08 -59.43
C ASN A 442 24.37 1.03 -59.09
N ARG A 443 25.24 0.46 -58.23
CA ARG A 443 26.73 0.45 -58.20
C ARG A 443 27.56 1.52 -57.45
N THR A 444 28.28 0.99 -56.45
CA THR A 444 29.71 1.18 -56.08
C THR A 444 30.24 2.53 -55.53
N ARG A 445 30.72 2.48 -54.27
CA ARG A 445 32.17 2.57 -53.93
C ARG A 445 32.48 2.04 -52.53
N LYS A 446 33.76 1.75 -52.25
CA LYS A 446 34.28 1.12 -51.02
C LYS A 446 35.77 1.51 -50.87
N VAL A 447 36.33 1.54 -49.63
CA VAL A 447 37.80 1.60 -49.32
C VAL A 447 38.42 3.03 -49.54
N SER A 448 39.27 3.69 -48.70
CA SER A 448 39.96 3.38 -47.41
C SER A 448 40.76 4.55 -46.75
N VAL A 449 40.99 4.50 -45.42
CA VAL A 449 42.29 4.71 -44.66
C VAL A 449 42.92 6.13 -44.44
N LEU A 450 43.02 6.53 -43.14
CA LEU A 450 44.09 7.28 -42.37
C LEU A 450 44.76 8.59 -42.95
N PRO A 451 45.68 9.31 -42.23
CA PRO A 451 45.96 9.50 -40.79
C PRO A 451 46.14 10.97 -40.28
N ASN A 452 46.22 11.07 -38.95
CA ASN A 452 46.81 12.02 -37.97
C ASN A 452 47.91 13.09 -38.34
N LYS A 453 48.16 14.02 -37.37
CA LYS A 453 49.13 15.17 -37.24
C LYS A 453 48.56 16.57 -37.64
N GLY A 454 48.84 17.70 -36.99
CA GLY A 454 49.46 17.97 -35.66
C GLY A 454 50.19 19.34 -35.56
N LYS A 455 49.77 20.24 -34.62
CA LYS A 455 50.40 21.53 -34.20
C LYS A 455 50.51 22.66 -35.27
N PRO A 456 50.81 23.94 -34.88
CA PRO A 456 50.37 24.69 -33.69
C PRO A 456 49.85 26.12 -34.04
N ILE A 457 49.43 26.88 -33.01
CA ILE A 457 49.14 28.32 -33.07
C ILE A 457 50.45 29.14 -33.04
N VAL A 458 50.52 30.23 -33.81
CA VAL A 458 51.45 31.35 -33.60
C VAL A 458 50.66 32.65 -33.67
N ILE A 459 50.93 33.56 -32.74
CA ILE A 459 50.40 34.93 -32.67
C ILE A 459 51.34 35.84 -33.44
N ASP A 460 50.82 36.87 -34.10
CA ASP A 460 51.64 38.06 -34.38
C ASP A 460 50.89 39.36 -34.09
N ALA A 461 51.65 40.39 -33.74
CA ALA A 461 51.17 41.68 -33.26
C ALA A 461 51.65 42.83 -34.15
N ASN A 462 50.99 43.99 -34.02
CA ASN A 462 51.29 45.28 -34.66
C ASN A 462 51.05 45.39 -36.17
N GLY A 463 50.47 46.53 -36.59
CA GLY A 463 50.43 46.94 -38.00
C GLY A 463 49.17 47.73 -38.39
N LYS A 464 49.22 49.06 -38.30
CA LYS A 464 48.17 49.96 -38.81
C LYS A 464 48.19 50.05 -40.35
N GLU A 465 47.02 50.43 -40.91
CA GLU A 465 46.85 51.17 -42.19
C GLU A 465 47.10 50.39 -43.50
N LYS A 466 46.20 50.33 -44.50
CA LYS A 466 45.38 51.38 -45.14
C LYS A 466 44.10 50.80 -45.77
N GLY A 467 43.03 51.60 -45.82
CA GLY A 467 41.72 51.15 -46.31
C GLY A 467 41.48 51.35 -47.81
N ARG A 468 40.33 50.86 -48.31
CA ARG A 468 39.76 51.30 -49.60
C ARG A 468 38.24 51.13 -49.69
N LYS A 469 37.56 52.28 -49.65
CA LYS A 469 36.27 52.65 -50.28
C LYS A 469 35.06 51.71 -50.22
N GLU A 470 33.98 52.29 -49.69
CA GLU A 470 32.60 51.83 -49.78
C GLU A 470 32.10 51.63 -51.22
N LYS A 471 31.08 50.76 -51.36
CA LYS A 471 29.95 51.01 -52.26
C LYS A 471 28.65 50.86 -51.44
N PRO A 472 27.69 51.78 -51.55
CA PRO A 472 26.45 51.72 -50.78
C PRO A 472 25.48 50.71 -51.40
N GLN A 473 24.75 49.97 -50.56
CA GLN A 473 23.67 49.09 -51.01
C GLN A 473 22.33 49.49 -50.37
N THR A 474 21.37 49.70 -51.26
CA THR A 474 20.07 50.35 -51.13
C THR A 474 19.19 49.92 -49.95
N SER A 475 18.60 50.91 -49.27
CA SER A 475 17.69 50.77 -48.12
C SER A 475 16.22 50.54 -48.52
N ALA A 476 15.89 49.38 -49.09
CA ALA A 476 14.54 49.10 -49.61
C ALA A 476 13.86 47.81 -49.10
N ASP A 477 14.41 47.15 -48.05
CA ASP A 477 13.91 45.83 -47.61
C ASP A 477 13.63 45.71 -46.09
N LYS A 478 13.70 46.82 -45.33
CA LYS A 478 13.49 46.81 -43.87
C LYS A 478 12.01 46.80 -43.42
N GLU A 479 11.07 47.12 -44.31
CA GLU A 479 9.66 47.25 -43.94
C GLU A 479 8.90 45.91 -43.95
N SER A 480 9.39 44.91 -44.68
CA SER A 480 8.82 43.55 -44.72
C SER A 480 8.98 42.80 -43.40
N HIS A 481 10.17 42.87 -42.79
CA HIS A 481 10.51 42.09 -41.60
C HIS A 481 9.71 42.49 -40.35
N ILE A 482 9.35 43.77 -40.18
CA ILE A 482 8.60 44.25 -39.00
C ILE A 482 7.23 43.58 -38.92
N LYS A 483 6.54 43.41 -40.06
CA LYS A 483 5.20 42.79 -40.10
C LYS A 483 5.24 41.31 -39.67
N TRP A 484 6.30 40.58 -40.04
CA TRP A 484 6.49 39.20 -39.60
C TRP A 484 6.73 39.04 -38.10
N PHE A 485 7.46 39.97 -37.47
CA PHE A 485 7.65 39.93 -36.00
C PHE A 485 6.34 40.11 -35.23
N PHE A 486 5.41 40.97 -35.69
CA PHE A 486 4.09 41.10 -35.08
C PHE A 486 3.23 39.83 -35.22
N ILE A 487 3.26 39.17 -36.40
CA ILE A 487 2.51 37.92 -36.64
C ILE A 487 3.05 36.80 -35.75
N ILE A 488 4.37 36.64 -35.66
CA ILE A 488 5.01 35.63 -34.80
C ILE A 488 4.72 35.91 -33.32
N GLY A 489 4.79 37.17 -32.88
CA GLY A 489 4.45 37.58 -31.52
C GLY A 489 3.00 37.23 -31.14
N ALA A 490 2.05 37.53 -32.02
CA ALA A 490 0.64 37.19 -31.80
C ALA A 490 0.41 35.67 -31.71
N ALA A 491 1.07 34.87 -32.55
CA ALA A 491 0.99 33.41 -32.51
C ALA A 491 1.52 32.82 -31.19
N VAL A 492 2.65 33.34 -30.68
CA VAL A 492 3.22 32.91 -29.39
C VAL A 492 2.27 33.23 -28.23
N VAL A 493 1.68 34.43 -28.20
CA VAL A 493 0.68 34.82 -27.17
C VAL A 493 -0.54 33.89 -27.21
N PHE A 494 -1.04 33.55 -28.40
CA PHE A 494 -2.17 32.64 -28.54
C PHE A 494 -1.87 31.23 -28.01
N ILE A 495 -0.66 30.71 -28.28
CA ILE A 495 -0.20 29.40 -27.76
C ILE A 495 -0.10 29.42 -26.23
N LEU A 496 0.43 30.50 -25.64
CA LEU A 496 0.53 30.65 -24.18
C LEU A 496 -0.86 30.71 -23.50
N ILE A 497 -1.84 31.36 -24.12
CA ILE A 497 -3.24 31.35 -23.66
C ILE A 497 -3.81 29.92 -23.74
N LEU A 498 -3.59 29.22 -24.85
CA LEU A 498 -4.07 27.84 -25.03
C LEU A 498 -3.50 26.89 -23.96
N ILE A 499 -2.19 26.97 -23.70
CA ILE A 499 -1.51 26.19 -22.64
C ILE A 499 -2.08 26.55 -21.25
N SER A 500 -2.33 27.84 -20.99
CA SER A 500 -2.90 28.29 -19.72
C SER A 500 -4.31 27.74 -19.49
N VAL A 501 -5.17 27.78 -20.52
CA VAL A 501 -6.52 27.18 -20.47
C VAL A 501 -6.44 25.66 -20.27
N LEU A 502 -5.52 24.97 -20.95
CA LEU A 502 -5.34 23.53 -20.81
C LEU A 502 -4.83 23.15 -19.40
N ALA A 503 -3.90 23.93 -18.83
CA ALA A 503 -3.42 23.77 -17.46
C ALA A 503 -4.53 24.00 -16.43
N ILE A 504 -5.36 25.05 -16.60
CA ILE A 504 -6.56 25.28 -15.78
C ILE A 504 -7.53 24.10 -15.88
N PHE A 505 -7.78 23.57 -17.08
CA PHE A 505 -8.68 22.43 -17.28
C PHE A 505 -8.14 21.14 -16.64
N LEU A 506 -6.83 20.91 -16.70
CA LEU A 506 -6.16 19.79 -16.00
C LEU A 506 -6.23 19.95 -14.48
N LEU A 507 -5.95 21.14 -13.94
CA LEU A 507 -6.10 21.43 -12.51
C LEU A 507 -7.54 21.22 -12.03
N LEU A 508 -8.54 21.65 -12.81
CA LEU A 508 -9.96 21.44 -12.51
C LEU A 508 -10.36 19.95 -12.59
N ARG A 509 -9.75 19.14 -13.45
CA ARG A 509 -9.96 17.68 -13.49
C ARG A 509 -9.29 16.96 -12.31
N VAL A 510 -8.04 17.29 -11.98
CA VAL A 510 -7.33 16.68 -10.82
C VAL A 510 -8.05 16.98 -9.51
N LYS A 511 -8.72 18.14 -9.39
CA LYS A 511 -9.47 18.53 -8.18
C LYS A 511 -10.77 17.74 -7.96
N LYS A 512 -11.19 16.85 -8.87
CA LYS A 512 -12.51 16.18 -8.80
C LYS A 512 -12.52 14.75 -8.24
N SER A 513 -11.52 14.40 -7.42
CA SER A 513 -11.57 13.25 -6.50
C SER A 513 -12.00 13.64 -5.08
N CYS A 514 -12.88 14.65 -4.94
CA CYS A 514 -13.58 14.87 -3.69
C CYS A 514 -14.45 13.66 -3.38
N SER A 515 -14.11 12.96 -2.30
CA SER A 515 -14.98 11.98 -1.64
C SER A 515 -16.40 12.53 -1.55
N VAL A 516 -17.36 11.83 -2.15
CA VAL A 516 -18.79 12.21 -2.12
C VAL A 516 -19.39 12.06 -0.71
N LEU A 517 -18.76 11.24 0.13
CA LEU A 517 -19.07 11.16 1.56
C LEU A 517 -18.80 12.50 2.26
N PRO A 518 -19.66 12.94 3.20
CA PRO A 518 -19.47 14.17 3.96
C PRO A 518 -18.15 14.13 4.75
N PRO A 519 -17.54 15.29 5.10
CA PRO A 519 -16.39 15.29 5.99
C PRO A 519 -16.75 14.64 7.34
N PRO A 520 -15.78 14.02 8.05
CA PRO A 520 -16.03 13.50 9.39
C PRO A 520 -16.39 14.64 10.35
N PRO A 521 -17.14 14.35 11.44
CA PRO A 521 -17.71 15.38 12.32
C PRO A 521 -16.66 15.84 13.34
N TYR A 522 -15.58 16.45 12.86
CA TYR A 522 -14.49 16.97 13.69
C TYR A 522 -14.87 18.29 14.37
N GLU A 523 -15.72 19.09 13.74
CA GLU A 523 -16.31 20.27 14.36
C GLU A 523 -17.51 19.86 15.23
N LEU A 524 -17.29 19.84 16.54
CA LEU A 524 -18.27 19.45 17.54
C LEU A 524 -18.67 20.64 18.42
N GLY A 525 -19.97 20.76 18.71
CA GLY A 525 -20.48 21.71 19.70
C GLY A 525 -19.91 21.43 21.10
N SER A 526 -19.89 22.43 21.98
CA SER A 526 -19.28 22.33 23.32
C SER A 526 -19.71 21.10 24.11
N LYS A 527 -21.01 20.81 24.17
CA LYS A 527 -21.57 19.63 24.84
C LYS A 527 -21.12 18.30 24.20
N SER A 528 -21.08 18.23 22.88
CA SER A 528 -20.58 17.05 22.17
C SER A 528 -19.08 16.83 22.39
N ARG A 529 -18.29 17.91 22.47
CA ARG A 529 -16.87 17.85 22.86
C ARG A 529 -16.72 17.32 24.28
N GLU A 530 -17.50 17.81 25.23
CA GLU A 530 -17.48 17.34 26.62
C GLU A 530 -17.81 15.84 26.74
N GLN A 531 -18.84 15.36 26.03
CA GLN A 531 -19.19 13.94 26.02
C GLN A 531 -18.09 13.06 25.39
N LEU A 532 -17.52 13.48 24.26
CA LEU A 532 -16.40 12.76 23.62
C LEU A 532 -15.14 12.78 24.48
N VAL A 533 -14.88 13.88 25.21
CA VAL A 533 -13.80 13.98 26.20
C VAL A 533 -14.03 13.03 27.37
N SER A 534 -15.26 12.95 27.90
CA SER A 534 -15.62 12.05 28.99
C SER A 534 -15.37 10.58 28.60
N LEU A 535 -15.91 10.16 27.45
CA LEU A 535 -15.69 8.83 26.88
C LEU A 535 -14.19 8.54 26.67
N SER A 536 -13.45 9.48 26.07
CA SER A 536 -12.00 9.33 25.83
C SER A 536 -11.21 9.26 27.14
N THR A 537 -11.59 10.04 28.15
CA THR A 537 -10.94 10.03 29.46
C THR A 537 -11.17 8.70 30.17
N GLU A 538 -12.35 8.08 30.02
CA GLU A 538 -12.59 6.73 30.54
C GLU A 538 -11.79 5.65 29.79
N ILE A 539 -11.71 5.72 28.46
CA ILE A 539 -10.88 4.78 27.66
C ILE A 539 -9.41 4.84 28.10
N LEU A 540 -8.91 6.03 28.44
CA LEU A 540 -7.51 6.25 28.84
C LEU A 540 -7.24 6.04 30.33
N SER A 541 -8.21 6.27 31.21
CA SER A 541 -8.07 6.01 32.66
C SER A 541 -8.04 4.52 32.96
N ARG A 542 -8.68 3.69 32.13
CA ARG A 542 -8.49 2.24 32.12
C ARG A 542 -7.29 1.89 31.25
N SER A 543 -6.32 1.19 31.82
CA SER A 543 -5.19 0.71 31.04
C SER A 543 -5.66 -0.15 29.86
N PRO A 544 -5.04 -0.08 28.66
CA PRO A 544 -5.31 -1.02 27.56
C PRO A 544 -5.05 -2.49 27.98
N ILE A 545 -4.35 -2.71 29.09
CA ILE A 545 -4.16 -3.99 29.76
C ILE A 545 -5.45 -4.48 30.44
N VAL A 546 -6.27 -3.60 31.02
CA VAL A 546 -7.41 -3.96 31.89
C VAL A 546 -8.64 -4.41 31.10
N TRP A 547 -8.80 -3.98 29.85
CA TRP A 547 -9.85 -4.44 28.94
C TRP A 547 -9.58 -5.89 28.43
N THR A 548 -9.53 -6.84 29.37
CA THR A 548 -9.25 -8.27 29.17
C THR A 548 -10.52 -9.09 28.95
N ILE A 549 -10.33 -10.41 28.87
CA ILE A 549 -11.39 -11.41 28.97
C ILE A 549 -12.00 -11.47 30.38
N GLU A 550 -11.31 -11.04 31.45
CA GLU A 550 -11.92 -10.95 32.79
C GLU A 550 -12.99 -9.83 32.85
N ASP A 551 -12.79 -8.74 32.10
CA ASP A 551 -13.79 -7.67 31.92
C ASP A 551 -15.03 -8.11 31.10
N LEU A 552 -15.05 -9.32 30.49
CA LEU A 552 -16.28 -9.87 29.91
C LEU A 552 -17.38 -10.01 30.96
N GLU A 553 -17.06 -10.27 32.23
CA GLU A 553 -18.08 -10.22 33.28
C GLU A 553 -18.65 -8.82 33.47
N LEU A 554 -17.82 -7.77 33.38
CA LEU A 554 -18.32 -6.40 33.48
C LEU A 554 -19.19 -6.02 32.28
N ILE A 555 -18.91 -6.52 31.08
CA ILE A 555 -19.62 -6.13 29.85
C ILE A 555 -20.83 -7.05 29.54
N TRP A 556 -20.78 -8.33 29.94
CA TRP A 556 -21.74 -9.39 29.58
C TRP A 556 -22.45 -10.05 30.79
N ARG A 557 -22.23 -9.62 32.05
CA ARG A 557 -23.05 -10.12 33.18
C ARG A 557 -24.53 -9.98 32.83
N ASP A 558 -25.23 -11.12 32.81
CA ASP A 558 -26.61 -11.17 32.35
C ASP A 558 -27.50 -10.37 33.31
N THR A 559 -27.89 -9.16 32.90
CA THR A 559 -28.74 -8.27 33.72
C THR A 559 -30.16 -8.81 33.92
N ARG A 560 -30.46 -10.00 33.40
CA ARG A 560 -31.61 -10.83 33.82
C ARG A 560 -31.46 -11.33 35.26
N SER A 561 -30.25 -11.67 35.71
CA SER A 561 -29.98 -12.15 37.07
C SER A 561 -29.98 -11.03 38.12
N ALA A 562 -29.75 -9.79 37.70
CA ALA A 562 -29.77 -8.60 38.56
C ALA A 562 -31.15 -7.90 38.63
N ALA A 563 -32.24 -8.62 38.36
CA ALA A 563 -33.60 -8.07 38.28
C ALA A 563 -34.21 -7.62 39.63
N GLY A 564 -33.46 -7.69 40.74
CA GLY A 564 -33.98 -7.48 42.10
C GLY A 564 -33.84 -6.08 42.73
N GLY A 565 -33.18 -5.10 42.10
CA GLY A 565 -32.84 -3.84 42.79
C GLY A 565 -32.69 -2.56 41.97
N GLY A 566 -32.96 -2.59 40.66
CA GLY A 566 -32.83 -1.41 39.78
C GLY A 566 -34.17 -0.70 39.56
N ASN A 567 -34.19 0.64 39.68
CA ASN A 567 -35.39 1.47 39.53
C ASN A 567 -35.99 1.32 38.11
N THR A 568 -37.15 0.64 38.00
CA THR A 568 -37.70 0.15 36.72
C THR A 568 -38.05 1.27 35.73
N ALA A 569 -38.47 2.43 36.25
CA ALA A 569 -38.85 3.58 35.45
C ALA A 569 -37.70 4.18 34.63
N ASP A 570 -36.47 4.17 35.15
CA ASP A 570 -35.32 4.75 34.43
C ASP A 570 -34.81 3.82 33.32
N ARG A 571 -34.86 2.50 33.57
CA ARG A 571 -34.61 1.48 32.55
C ARG A 571 -35.55 1.62 31.34
N GLY A 572 -36.83 1.95 31.57
CA GLY A 572 -37.79 2.23 30.49
C GLY A 572 -37.35 3.41 29.59
N LYS A 573 -36.94 4.53 30.20
CA LYS A 573 -36.44 5.71 29.46
C LYS A 573 -35.17 5.40 28.66
N GLN A 574 -34.24 4.63 29.24
CA GLN A 574 -33.02 4.19 28.56
C GLN A 574 -33.35 3.29 27.36
N ILE A 575 -34.28 2.33 27.50
CA ILE A 575 -34.76 1.47 26.41
C ILE A 575 -35.33 2.28 25.25
N ASP A 576 -36.17 3.28 25.53
CA ASP A 576 -36.78 4.09 24.48
C ASP A 576 -35.83 5.12 23.88
N PHE A 577 -34.77 5.50 24.59
CA PHE A 577 -33.62 6.21 24.01
C PHE A 577 -32.86 5.28 23.05
N LEU A 578 -32.52 4.06 23.47
CA LEU A 578 -31.78 3.08 22.67
C LEU A 578 -32.49 2.73 21.36
N LYS A 579 -33.78 2.40 21.41
CA LYS A 579 -34.61 2.13 20.21
C LYS A 579 -34.60 3.27 19.18
N ARG A 580 -34.38 4.52 19.61
CA ARG A 580 -34.33 5.70 18.74
C ARG A 580 -32.94 6.02 18.19
N HIS A 581 -31.87 5.47 18.79
CA HIS A 581 -30.48 5.85 18.49
C HIS A 581 -29.57 4.68 18.06
N LEU A 582 -30.03 3.43 18.16
CA LEU A 582 -29.39 2.26 17.54
C LEU A 582 -29.80 2.13 16.06
N ILE A 583 -28.86 1.75 15.19
CA ILE A 583 -29.22 1.23 13.86
C ILE A 583 -29.70 -0.22 14.01
N PRO A 584 -30.91 -0.56 13.52
CA PRO A 584 -31.35 -1.95 13.44
C PRO A 584 -30.46 -2.75 12.51
N LEU A 585 -30.18 -3.99 12.88
CA LEU A 585 -29.39 -4.89 12.07
C LEU A 585 -30.30 -5.88 11.35
N ALA A 586 -30.29 -5.87 10.02
CA ALA A 586 -30.91 -6.95 9.26
C ALA A 586 -30.10 -8.24 9.50
N ALA A 587 -30.78 -9.39 9.45
CA ALA A 587 -30.07 -10.68 9.50
C ALA A 587 -29.22 -10.88 8.23
N ASN A 588 -28.13 -11.65 8.34
CA ASN A 588 -27.07 -11.70 7.33
C ASN A 588 -27.61 -12.14 5.95
N GLY A 589 -27.40 -11.34 4.91
CA GLY A 589 -27.94 -11.66 3.57
C GLY A 589 -27.24 -12.81 2.84
N LYS A 590 -26.08 -13.28 3.33
CA LYS A 590 -25.34 -14.40 2.77
C LYS A 590 -25.76 -15.68 3.47
N LEU A 591 -26.67 -16.43 2.84
CA LEU A 591 -26.99 -17.79 3.23
C LEU A 591 -26.14 -18.78 2.41
N PRO A 592 -25.86 -20.00 2.93
CA PRO A 592 -25.22 -21.04 2.14
C PRO A 592 -26.07 -21.34 0.91
N ILE A 593 -25.44 -21.34 -0.27
CA ILE A 593 -26.14 -21.61 -1.54
C ILE A 593 -26.66 -23.05 -1.49
N LYS A 594 -27.97 -23.20 -1.25
CA LYS A 594 -28.70 -24.44 -1.48
C LYS A 594 -28.82 -24.69 -2.99
N ARG A 595 -29.04 -25.94 -3.38
CA ARG A 595 -29.30 -26.30 -4.79
C ARG A 595 -30.46 -25.45 -5.32
N GLU A 596 -30.38 -25.01 -6.58
CA GLU A 596 -31.21 -23.95 -7.19
C GLU A 596 -32.73 -24.16 -7.13
N VAL A 597 -33.18 -25.37 -6.77
CA VAL A 597 -34.60 -25.78 -6.71
C VAL A 597 -35.25 -25.47 -5.35
N GLU A 598 -34.49 -25.20 -4.29
CA GLU A 598 -35.05 -24.83 -2.98
C GLU A 598 -35.21 -23.30 -2.83
N TYR A 599 -36.46 -22.84 -2.79
CA TYR A 599 -36.81 -21.45 -2.47
C TYR A 599 -36.26 -21.03 -1.10
N ASP A 600 -35.27 -20.14 -1.09
CA ASP A 600 -34.66 -19.61 0.13
C ASP A 600 -35.55 -18.53 0.79
N LYS A 601 -36.65 -18.97 1.40
CA LYS A 601 -37.57 -18.11 2.17
C LYS A 601 -36.84 -17.26 3.24
N PRO A 602 -35.86 -17.81 4.00
CA PRO A 602 -35.04 -16.99 4.90
C PRO A 602 -34.29 -15.84 4.20
N LEU A 603 -33.72 -16.04 3.00
CA LEU A 603 -33.11 -14.95 2.23
C LEU A 603 -34.14 -13.87 1.90
N GLN A 604 -35.31 -14.28 1.41
CA GLN A 604 -36.33 -13.32 1.01
C GLN A 604 -36.86 -12.46 2.15
N SER A 605 -37.12 -13.04 3.32
CA SER A 605 -37.57 -12.28 4.49
C SER A 605 -36.55 -11.19 4.87
N ARG A 606 -35.25 -11.52 4.82
CA ARG A 606 -34.12 -10.58 5.05
C ARG A 606 -34.04 -9.50 3.98
N VAL A 607 -34.28 -9.85 2.72
CA VAL A 607 -34.29 -8.92 1.59
C VAL A 607 -35.53 -8.00 1.62
N GLN A 608 -36.66 -8.48 2.11
CA GLN A 608 -37.88 -7.68 2.28
C GLN A 608 -37.71 -6.62 3.37
N GLU A 609 -37.04 -6.97 4.48
CA GLU A 609 -36.72 -6.05 5.57
C GLU A 609 -36.02 -4.78 5.07
N LEU A 610 -35.13 -4.90 4.08
CA LEU A 610 -34.40 -3.77 3.49
C LEU A 610 -35.32 -2.69 2.89
N LEU A 611 -36.50 -3.05 2.36
CA LEU A 611 -37.45 -2.11 1.77
C LEU A 611 -38.03 -1.11 2.77
N GLU A 612 -38.05 -1.48 4.05
CA GLU A 612 -38.61 -0.64 5.10
C GLU A 612 -37.74 0.59 5.39
N TYR A 613 -36.50 0.61 4.91
CA TYR A 613 -35.47 1.61 5.19
C TYR A 613 -35.14 2.42 3.94
N ASP A 614 -34.63 3.63 4.17
CA ASP A 614 -34.30 4.57 3.09
C ASP A 614 -32.84 4.50 2.70
N LEU A 615 -32.00 3.93 3.57
CA LEU A 615 -30.58 3.68 3.35
C LEU A 615 -30.19 2.33 3.94
N VAL A 616 -29.52 1.50 3.15
CA VAL A 616 -28.93 0.23 3.60
C VAL A 616 -27.41 0.36 3.64
N ILE A 617 -26.81 0.20 4.81
CA ILE A 617 -25.35 0.07 4.94
C ILE A 617 -24.99 -1.40 4.88
N MET A 618 -24.29 -1.80 3.83
CA MET A 618 -23.73 -3.14 3.68
C MET A 618 -22.25 -3.14 4.06
N ILE A 619 -21.87 -3.94 5.05
CA ILE A 619 -20.45 -4.15 5.38
C ILE A 619 -20.02 -5.49 4.79
N ALA A 620 -18.97 -5.49 3.97
CA ALA A 620 -18.54 -6.63 3.18
C ALA A 620 -17.03 -6.86 3.31
N GLU A 621 -16.58 -8.12 3.34
CA GLU A 621 -15.15 -8.45 3.26
C GLU A 621 -14.60 -8.27 1.83
N GLU A 622 -15.38 -8.73 0.86
CA GLU A 622 -15.14 -8.62 -0.57
C GLU A 622 -15.93 -7.45 -1.19
N PRO A 623 -15.45 -6.80 -2.26
CA PRO A 623 -16.23 -5.81 -2.98
C PRO A 623 -17.45 -6.45 -3.65
N GLY A 624 -18.59 -5.77 -3.61
CA GLY A 624 -19.83 -6.17 -4.28
C GLY A 624 -20.98 -6.51 -3.32
N VAL A 625 -22.14 -5.92 -3.60
CA VAL A 625 -23.40 -6.14 -2.87
C VAL A 625 -23.85 -7.61 -2.84
N ASN A 626 -23.58 -8.35 -3.92
CA ASN A 626 -23.91 -9.76 -4.05
C ASN A 626 -23.14 -10.66 -3.07
N LYS A 627 -22.05 -10.16 -2.46
CA LYS A 627 -21.27 -10.84 -1.43
C LYS A 627 -21.94 -10.77 -0.05
N VAL A 628 -22.75 -9.75 0.20
CA VAL A 628 -23.50 -9.55 1.46
C VAL A 628 -24.94 -10.04 1.35
N VAL A 629 -25.59 -9.82 0.21
CA VAL A 629 -26.95 -10.32 -0.09
C VAL A 629 -26.91 -11.08 -1.40
N ALA A 630 -27.04 -12.41 -1.34
CA ALA A 630 -26.96 -13.24 -2.54
C ALA A 630 -28.02 -12.82 -3.58
N ARG A 631 -27.63 -12.83 -4.86
CA ARG A 631 -28.45 -12.46 -6.04
C ARG A 631 -28.81 -10.97 -6.22
N LEU A 632 -28.36 -10.04 -5.36
CA LEU A 632 -28.53 -8.61 -5.67
C LEU A 632 -27.75 -8.23 -6.95
N PRO A 633 -28.37 -7.50 -7.90
CA PRO A 633 -27.71 -7.13 -9.15
C PRO A 633 -26.54 -6.18 -8.88
N SER A 634 -25.45 -6.35 -9.65
CA SER A 634 -24.22 -5.56 -9.50
C SER A 634 -23.90 -4.69 -10.73
N ASN A 635 -24.56 -4.92 -11.87
CA ASN A 635 -24.44 -4.06 -13.06
C ASN A 635 -25.71 -3.22 -13.25
N VAL A 636 -25.57 -2.00 -13.76
CA VAL A 636 -26.70 -1.10 -14.01
C VAL A 636 -27.61 -1.68 -15.09
N GLY A 637 -28.92 -1.67 -14.84
CA GLY A 637 -29.96 -2.25 -15.71
C GLY A 637 -30.39 -3.65 -15.29
N ASP A 638 -29.52 -4.43 -14.63
CA ASP A 638 -29.83 -5.80 -14.20
C ASP A 638 -31.00 -5.84 -13.21
N LEU A 639 -31.82 -6.89 -13.33
CA LEU A 639 -32.99 -7.16 -12.51
C LEU A 639 -32.83 -8.50 -11.78
N CYS A 640 -33.13 -8.54 -10.48
CA CYS A 640 -33.33 -9.79 -9.76
C CYS A 640 -34.74 -9.87 -9.16
N LEU A 641 -35.28 -11.09 -9.05
CA LEU A 641 -36.60 -11.35 -8.48
C LEU A 641 -36.50 -12.37 -7.33
N TYR A 642 -37.03 -11.98 -6.17
CA TYR A 642 -37.24 -12.86 -5.01
C TYR A 642 -38.74 -13.20 -4.95
N ILE A 643 -39.11 -14.47 -4.80
CA ILE A 643 -40.49 -14.97 -4.84
C ILE A 643 -40.72 -15.92 -3.66
N ASP A 644 -41.74 -15.64 -2.84
CA ASP A 644 -42.22 -16.56 -1.80
C ASP A 644 -43.47 -17.24 -2.36
N GLY A 645 -43.32 -18.51 -2.75
CA GLY A 645 -44.40 -19.32 -3.30
C GLY A 645 -45.51 -19.66 -2.30
N LYS A 646 -45.37 -19.34 -1.01
CA LYS A 646 -46.40 -19.57 0.03
C LYS A 646 -47.12 -18.30 0.45
N GLU A 647 -46.42 -17.16 0.53
CA GLU A 647 -47.03 -15.90 1.02
C GLU A 647 -47.54 -14.98 -0.09
N ASN A 648 -47.41 -15.38 -1.37
CA ASN A 648 -47.67 -14.50 -2.51
C ASN A 648 -46.96 -13.15 -2.32
N ILE A 649 -45.65 -13.20 -2.07
CA ILE A 649 -44.80 -12.01 -2.03
C ILE A 649 -43.72 -12.18 -3.09
N SER A 650 -43.69 -11.26 -4.05
CA SER A 650 -42.59 -11.15 -5.00
C SER A 650 -42.03 -9.72 -5.01
N ILE A 651 -40.71 -9.63 -4.90
CA ILE A 651 -39.96 -8.37 -4.81
C ILE A 651 -38.90 -8.38 -5.89
N ALA A 652 -39.02 -7.44 -6.83
CA ALA A 652 -38.02 -7.20 -7.86
C ALA A 652 -37.09 -6.06 -7.44
N TYR A 653 -35.78 -6.22 -7.66
CA TYR A 653 -34.79 -5.14 -7.53
C TYR A 653 -34.13 -4.92 -8.89
N LYS A 654 -34.15 -3.69 -9.37
CA LYS A 654 -33.45 -3.23 -10.57
C LYS A 654 -32.37 -2.24 -10.17
N LEU A 655 -31.13 -2.45 -10.58
CA LEU A 655 -30.04 -1.51 -10.29
C LEU A 655 -30.10 -0.33 -11.27
N LEU A 656 -30.25 0.89 -10.75
CA LEU A 656 -30.35 2.13 -11.54
C LEU A 656 -29.00 2.85 -11.69
N GLU A 657 -28.18 2.84 -10.64
CA GLU A 657 -26.94 3.64 -10.57
C GLU A 657 -25.90 2.95 -9.69
N VAL A 658 -24.63 3.04 -10.09
CA VAL A 658 -23.47 2.67 -9.26
C VAL A 658 -22.49 3.84 -9.28
N THR A 659 -22.14 4.34 -8.11
CA THR A 659 -21.24 5.50 -7.93
C THR A 659 -20.17 5.17 -6.91
N GLN A 660 -18.90 5.15 -7.33
CA GLN A 660 -17.77 4.91 -6.42
C GLN A 660 -17.57 6.14 -5.50
N LEU A 661 -17.71 5.96 -4.19
CA LEU A 661 -17.59 7.06 -3.22
C LEU A 661 -16.15 7.27 -2.74
N SER A 662 -15.36 6.19 -2.68
CA SER A 662 -13.98 6.16 -2.19
C SER A 662 -13.25 4.89 -2.67
N ALA A 663 -12.09 4.55 -2.08
CA ALA A 663 -11.42 3.27 -2.31
C ALA A 663 -12.13 2.05 -1.66
N LYS A 664 -12.97 2.26 -0.64
CA LYS A 664 -13.66 1.19 0.11
C LYS A 664 -15.19 1.26 0.04
N SER A 665 -15.78 2.40 -0.32
CA SER A 665 -17.23 2.59 -0.41
C SER A 665 -17.72 2.73 -1.85
N THR A 666 -18.77 1.98 -2.17
CA THR A 666 -19.54 2.08 -3.42
C THR A 666 -21.01 2.30 -3.09
N TYR A 667 -21.60 3.34 -3.69
CA TYR A 667 -23.02 3.66 -3.63
C TYR A 667 -23.76 2.95 -4.77
N TYR A 668 -24.94 2.44 -4.45
CA TYR A 668 -25.86 1.77 -5.35
C TYR A 668 -27.25 2.35 -5.14
N ARG A 669 -27.98 2.62 -6.22
CA ARG A 669 -29.38 3.04 -6.19
C ARG A 669 -30.23 1.98 -6.88
N TYR A 670 -31.16 1.37 -6.16
CA TYR A 670 -32.08 0.38 -6.71
C TYR A 670 -33.49 0.94 -6.84
N GLU A 671 -34.18 0.58 -7.91
CA GLU A 671 -35.65 0.54 -7.92
C GLU A 671 -36.08 -0.80 -7.33
N ALA A 672 -36.81 -0.76 -6.23
CA ALA A 672 -37.34 -1.95 -5.59
C ALA A 672 -38.87 -1.96 -5.70
N LYS A 673 -39.42 -3.00 -6.35
CA LYS A 673 -40.84 -3.15 -6.66
C LYS A 673 -41.41 -4.36 -5.94
N ASN A 674 -42.29 -4.13 -4.98
CA ASN A 674 -43.17 -5.18 -4.47
C ASN A 674 -44.27 -5.40 -5.53
N VAL A 675 -44.16 -6.51 -6.26
CA VAL A 675 -44.97 -6.79 -7.46
C VAL A 675 -46.46 -6.86 -7.10
N ASN A 676 -46.78 -7.55 -6.01
CA ASN A 676 -48.17 -7.85 -5.64
C ASN A 676 -48.85 -6.66 -4.97
N LYS A 677 -48.12 -5.87 -4.16
CA LYS A 677 -48.62 -4.59 -3.62
C LYS A 677 -48.52 -3.42 -4.61
N ARG A 678 -48.00 -3.65 -5.82
CA ARG A 678 -47.69 -2.65 -6.87
C ARG A 678 -46.89 -1.44 -6.38
N LYS A 679 -46.18 -1.56 -5.24
CA LYS A 679 -45.45 -0.47 -4.60
C LYS A 679 -44.01 -0.44 -5.09
N VAL A 680 -43.61 0.69 -5.66
CA VAL A 680 -42.23 0.99 -6.07
C VAL A 680 -41.59 1.90 -5.01
N LYS A 681 -40.33 1.63 -4.66
CA LYS A 681 -39.51 2.47 -3.78
C LYS A 681 -38.08 2.52 -4.32
N ASN A 682 -37.48 3.71 -4.32
CA ASN A 682 -36.03 3.84 -4.52
C ASN A 682 -35.30 3.51 -3.22
N LEU A 683 -34.34 2.59 -3.30
CA LEU A 683 -33.51 2.15 -2.18
C LEU A 683 -32.06 2.56 -2.42
N ASP A 684 -31.55 3.44 -1.56
CA ASP A 684 -30.12 3.74 -1.53
C ASP A 684 -29.39 2.67 -0.71
N LEU A 685 -28.28 2.18 -1.22
CA LEU A 685 -27.47 1.14 -0.60
C LEU A 685 -26.00 1.52 -0.72
N ILE A 686 -25.25 1.41 0.36
CA ILE A 686 -23.82 1.73 0.38
C ILE A 686 -23.06 0.51 0.89
N SER A 687 -22.24 -0.06 0.01
CA SER A 687 -21.35 -1.15 0.33
C SER A 687 -20.02 -0.59 0.79
N TYR A 688 -19.66 -0.82 2.05
CA TYR A 688 -18.36 -0.54 2.62
C TYR A 688 -17.56 -1.83 2.69
N GLN A 689 -16.47 -1.89 1.93
CA GLN A 689 -15.50 -2.95 2.01
C GLN A 689 -14.64 -2.79 3.27
N TRP A 690 -14.81 -3.72 4.20
CA TRP A 690 -14.04 -3.82 5.42
C TRP A 690 -13.04 -4.98 5.28
N PRO A 691 -11.72 -4.69 5.14
CA PRO A 691 -10.70 -5.73 4.97
C PRO A 691 -10.66 -6.74 6.12
N ASN A 692 -10.22 -7.97 5.85
CA ASN A 692 -10.16 -9.07 6.84
C ASN A 692 -9.10 -8.87 7.95
N GLU A 693 -8.48 -7.69 8.02
CA GLU A 693 -7.61 -7.29 9.12
C GLU A 693 -8.38 -7.28 10.45
N ARG A 694 -7.88 -7.98 11.49
CA ARG A 694 -8.54 -8.04 12.81
C ARG A 694 -8.60 -6.69 13.52
N LEU A 695 -7.56 -5.87 13.35
CA LEU A 695 -7.40 -4.56 13.97
C LEU A 695 -7.06 -3.51 12.88
N PRO A 696 -8.04 -3.00 12.13
CA PRO A 696 -7.78 -2.01 11.08
C PRO A 696 -7.28 -0.68 11.66
N MET A 697 -6.44 0.03 10.90
CA MET A 697 -5.93 1.37 11.30
C MET A 697 -6.59 2.55 10.57
N ASP A 698 -7.34 2.30 9.48
CA ASP A 698 -8.09 3.34 8.75
C ASP A 698 -9.60 3.19 8.93
N PHE A 699 -10.17 4.20 9.58
CA PHE A 699 -11.57 4.32 9.99
C PHE A 699 -12.18 5.69 9.62
N ILE A 700 -11.44 6.57 8.93
CA ILE A 700 -11.92 7.92 8.56
C ILE A 700 -13.22 7.80 7.76
N GLU A 701 -13.25 6.88 6.81
CA GLU A 701 -14.39 6.63 5.96
C GLU A 701 -15.62 6.12 6.74
N LEU A 702 -15.39 5.28 7.76
CA LEU A 702 -16.44 4.75 8.62
C LEU A 702 -17.14 5.86 9.41
N LEU A 703 -16.39 6.86 9.89
CA LEU A 703 -16.94 8.07 10.51
C LEU A 703 -17.80 8.88 9.52
N ARG A 704 -17.39 8.99 8.24
CA ARG A 704 -18.19 9.67 7.21
C ARG A 704 -19.49 8.93 6.89
N LEU A 705 -19.45 7.59 6.83
CA LEU A 705 -20.64 6.74 6.67
C LEU A 705 -21.64 6.92 7.82
N ILE A 706 -21.14 7.04 9.06
CA ILE A 706 -21.96 7.29 10.25
C ILE A 706 -22.64 8.68 10.18
N VAL A 707 -21.92 9.73 9.77
CA VAL A 707 -22.50 11.07 9.58
C VAL A 707 -23.61 11.04 8.52
N MET A 708 -23.35 10.45 7.35
CA MET A 708 -24.33 10.33 6.27
C MET A 708 -25.54 9.46 6.64
N SER A 709 -25.38 8.53 7.58
CA SER A 709 -26.48 7.73 8.14
C SER A 709 -27.35 8.54 9.11
N SER A 710 -26.85 9.66 9.65
CA SER A 710 -27.57 10.48 10.61
C SER A 710 -28.73 11.22 9.94
N GLY A 711 -29.95 10.97 10.40
CA GLY A 711 -31.17 11.67 9.93
C GLY A 711 -31.97 10.91 8.86
N ARG A 712 -31.50 9.73 8.42
CA ARG A 712 -32.25 8.83 7.54
C ARG A 712 -32.79 7.63 8.33
N LYS A 713 -33.81 6.93 7.81
CA LYS A 713 -34.20 5.62 8.34
C LYS A 713 -33.23 4.57 7.79
N VAL A 714 -32.20 4.22 8.58
CA VAL A 714 -31.09 3.36 8.16
C VAL A 714 -31.22 1.95 8.73
N VAL A 715 -30.82 0.94 7.96
CA VAL A 715 -30.55 -0.44 8.42
C VAL A 715 -29.13 -0.84 8.04
N CYS A 716 -28.46 -1.66 8.85
CA CYS A 716 -27.17 -2.24 8.50
C CYS A 716 -27.27 -3.76 8.33
N THR A 717 -26.64 -4.31 7.28
CA THR A 717 -26.51 -5.75 7.05
C THR A 717 -25.08 -6.10 6.66
N SER A 718 -24.66 -7.33 6.94
CA SER A 718 -23.28 -7.76 6.72
C SER A 718 -23.15 -9.28 6.84
N ASN A 719 -22.03 -9.82 6.38
CA ASN A 719 -21.50 -11.11 6.81
C ASN A 719 -20.74 -11.03 8.15
N ARG A 720 -20.07 -9.89 8.48
CA ARG A 720 -19.24 -9.70 9.69
C ARG A 720 -19.04 -8.19 10.02
N ARG A 721 -19.08 -7.80 11.31
CA ARG A 721 -18.84 -6.42 11.85
C ARG A 721 -19.95 -5.38 11.68
N LYS A 722 -21.18 -5.76 11.31
CA LYS A 722 -22.34 -4.82 11.35
C LYS A 722 -22.63 -4.31 12.76
N GLU A 723 -22.34 -5.11 13.77
CA GLU A 723 -22.49 -4.80 15.19
C GLU A 723 -21.54 -3.68 15.61
N VAL A 724 -20.31 -3.70 15.11
CA VAL A 724 -19.30 -2.65 15.32
C VAL A 724 -19.80 -1.31 14.76
N PHE A 725 -20.34 -1.31 13.55
CA PHE A 725 -20.90 -0.10 12.94
C PHE A 725 -22.14 0.42 13.68
N SER A 726 -23.03 -0.47 14.11
CA SER A 726 -24.19 -0.12 14.94
C SER A 726 -23.77 0.51 16.27
N LEU A 727 -22.72 -0.01 16.92
CA LEU A 727 -22.18 0.58 18.14
C LEU A 727 -21.50 1.93 17.90
N LEU A 728 -20.71 2.08 16.82
CA LEU A 728 -20.10 3.36 16.47
C LEU A 728 -21.15 4.43 16.14
N TYR A 729 -22.22 4.06 15.44
CA TYR A 729 -23.37 4.95 15.23
C TYR A 729 -24.07 5.31 16.54
N PHE A 730 -24.20 4.36 17.46
CA PHE A 730 -24.77 4.61 18.78
C PHE A 730 -23.91 5.59 19.60
N PHE A 731 -22.59 5.41 19.63
CA PHE A 731 -21.66 6.39 20.23
C PHE A 731 -21.78 7.75 19.55
N HIS A 732 -21.81 7.81 18.22
CA HIS A 732 -22.03 9.05 17.49
C HIS A 732 -23.34 9.73 17.93
N LYS A 733 -24.44 8.98 18.09
CA LYS A 733 -25.71 9.53 18.60
C LYS A 733 -25.62 9.98 20.07
N ILE A 734 -24.93 9.27 20.95
CA ILE A 734 -24.66 9.72 22.32
C ILE A 734 -23.96 11.07 22.30
N ILE A 735 -22.92 11.21 21.48
CA ILE A 735 -22.07 12.41 21.36
C ILE A 735 -22.80 13.58 20.67
N THR A 736 -23.56 13.34 19.60
CA THR A 736 -24.23 14.42 18.84
C THR A 736 -25.59 14.83 19.40
N SER A 737 -26.27 13.95 20.13
CA SER A 737 -27.66 14.14 20.56
C SER A 737 -27.85 14.12 22.08
N GLY A 738 -26.83 13.73 22.84
CA GLY A 738 -27.00 13.36 24.23
C GLY A 738 -27.34 14.52 25.17
N LYS A 739 -28.41 14.33 25.95
CA LYS A 739 -28.75 15.24 27.05
C LYS A 739 -28.00 14.91 28.35
N ALA A 740 -27.58 13.65 28.52
CA ALA A 740 -26.84 13.13 29.68
C ALA A 740 -25.54 12.45 29.24
N ALA A 741 -24.57 12.33 30.15
CA ALA A 741 -23.37 11.52 29.94
C ALA A 741 -23.70 10.02 30.04
N MET A 742 -23.11 9.22 29.16
CA MET A 742 -23.13 7.75 29.22
C MET A 742 -21.67 7.29 29.21
N ASN A 743 -21.31 6.39 30.13
CA ASN A 743 -19.97 5.82 30.18
C ASN A 743 -19.82 4.70 29.12
N VAL A 744 -18.57 4.36 28.80
CA VAL A 744 -18.20 3.40 27.75
C VAL A 744 -18.77 2.02 28.06
N VAL A 745 -18.67 1.55 29.30
CA VAL A 745 -19.13 0.21 29.71
C VAL A 745 -20.63 0.06 29.55
N ASP A 746 -21.42 1.04 29.99
CA ASP A 746 -22.87 1.00 29.87
C ASP A 746 -23.30 1.14 28.40
N ALA A 747 -22.58 1.89 27.57
CA ALA A 747 -22.82 1.89 26.13
C ALA A 747 -22.59 0.50 25.50
N PHE A 748 -21.51 -0.21 25.86
CA PHE A 748 -21.27 -1.59 25.41
C PHE A 748 -22.34 -2.58 25.94
N ARG A 749 -22.71 -2.49 27.22
CA ARG A 749 -23.76 -3.33 27.84
C ARG A 749 -25.11 -3.15 27.17
N LEU A 750 -25.54 -1.90 27.02
CA LEU A 750 -26.84 -1.56 26.42
C LEU A 750 -26.86 -1.92 24.94
N HIS A 751 -25.77 -1.70 24.20
CA HIS A 751 -25.65 -2.21 22.83
C HIS A 751 -25.78 -3.74 22.81
N THR A 752 -25.01 -4.47 23.61
CA THR A 752 -25.08 -5.94 23.68
C THR A 752 -26.46 -6.48 24.10
N GLN A 753 -27.19 -5.76 24.96
CA GLN A 753 -28.54 -6.15 25.41
C GLN A 753 -29.64 -5.90 24.38
N PHE A 754 -29.53 -4.85 23.55
CA PHE A 754 -30.61 -4.40 22.66
C PHE A 754 -30.31 -4.56 21.16
N CYS A 755 -29.04 -4.71 20.78
CA CYS A 755 -28.63 -5.08 19.44
C CYS A 755 -29.01 -6.55 19.18
N ASN A 756 -29.59 -6.81 18.01
CA ASN A 756 -30.00 -8.13 17.55
C ASN A 756 -28.91 -8.83 16.72
N GLY A 757 -27.63 -8.53 16.99
CA GLY A 757 -26.48 -9.07 16.29
C GLY A 757 -25.63 -10.00 17.14
N ALA A 758 -24.52 -10.46 16.58
CA ALA A 758 -23.51 -11.21 17.34
C ALA A 758 -22.80 -10.29 18.35
N PRO A 759 -22.64 -10.70 19.61
CA PRO A 759 -21.94 -9.88 20.59
C PRO A 759 -20.47 -9.70 20.20
N LEU A 760 -19.94 -8.50 20.46
CA LEU A 760 -18.63 -8.06 19.97
C LEU A 760 -17.46 -8.85 20.59
N ASP A 761 -16.46 -9.16 19.79
CA ASP A 761 -15.19 -9.68 20.29
C ASP A 761 -14.23 -8.59 20.80
N ARG A 762 -13.14 -9.00 21.45
CA ARG A 762 -12.16 -8.09 22.04
C ARG A 762 -11.50 -7.15 21.02
N HIS A 763 -11.21 -7.61 19.81
CA HIS A 763 -10.60 -6.78 18.76
C HIS A 763 -11.62 -5.78 18.20
N GLU A 764 -12.86 -6.22 18.02
CA GLU A 764 -13.99 -5.35 17.66
C GLU A 764 -14.20 -4.24 18.70
N MET A 765 -14.14 -4.56 20.01
CA MET A 765 -14.19 -3.57 21.09
C MET A 765 -13.01 -2.59 21.09
N LEU A 766 -11.77 -3.09 20.95
CA LEU A 766 -10.58 -2.25 20.86
C LEU A 766 -10.61 -1.33 19.65
N TYR A 767 -11.11 -1.80 18.50
CA TYR A 767 -11.26 -0.97 17.31
C TYR A 767 -12.27 0.17 17.52
N VAL A 768 -13.39 -0.07 18.22
CA VAL A 768 -14.33 1.00 18.62
C VAL A 768 -13.65 2.03 19.50
N MET A 769 -12.84 1.61 20.48
CA MET A 769 -12.09 2.50 21.35
C MET A 769 -11.05 3.34 20.58
N ARG A 770 -10.30 2.73 19.64
CA ARG A 770 -9.36 3.43 18.74
C ARG A 770 -10.06 4.57 18.00
N ILE A 771 -11.21 4.29 17.39
CA ILE A 771 -11.99 5.29 16.66
C ILE A 771 -12.43 6.46 17.54
N LEU A 772 -12.89 6.20 18.77
CA LEU A 772 -13.31 7.26 19.68
C LEU A 772 -12.13 8.16 20.07
N LEU A 773 -10.96 7.58 20.35
CA LEU A 773 -9.73 8.34 20.66
C LEU A 773 -9.27 9.19 19.48
N ASP A 774 -9.21 8.64 18.26
CA ASP A 774 -8.81 9.42 17.09
C ASP A 774 -9.85 10.47 16.69
N TRP A 775 -11.15 10.21 16.89
CA TRP A 775 -12.18 11.23 16.73
C TRP A 775 -11.94 12.38 17.73
N ALA A 776 -11.62 12.08 18.99
CA ALA A 776 -11.32 13.09 20.00
C ALA A 776 -10.05 13.90 19.70
N LYS A 777 -9.02 13.25 19.15
CA LYS A 777 -7.79 13.88 18.65
C LYS A 777 -8.09 14.84 17.50
N CYS A 778 -8.78 14.37 16.46
CA CYS A 778 -9.09 15.15 15.27
C CYS A 778 -10.10 16.28 15.55
N ALA A 779 -11.03 16.08 16.49
CA ALA A 779 -11.95 17.11 16.99
C ALA A 779 -11.30 18.10 17.98
N LYS A 780 -9.98 17.99 18.21
CA LYS A 780 -9.18 18.85 19.12
C LYS A 780 -9.86 19.03 20.49
N CYS A 781 -10.48 17.98 21.03
CA CYS A 781 -11.13 18.02 22.34
C CYS A 781 -10.31 17.34 23.44
N LEU A 782 -9.40 16.42 23.09
CA LEU A 782 -8.58 15.70 24.07
C LEU A 782 -7.75 16.66 24.97
N PRO A 783 -7.90 16.61 26.31
CA PRO A 783 -7.14 17.45 27.25
C PRO A 783 -5.63 17.19 27.20
N ASP A 784 -4.81 18.21 27.45
CA ASP A 784 -3.35 18.09 27.39
C ASP A 784 -2.77 16.98 28.28
N LYS A 785 -3.29 16.86 29.51
CA LYS A 785 -2.90 15.80 30.46
C LYS A 785 -3.12 14.38 29.90
N ASN A 786 -4.10 14.20 29.01
CA ASN A 786 -4.47 12.91 28.41
C ASN A 786 -3.71 12.64 27.08
N LYS A 787 -3.00 13.63 26.49
CA LYS A 787 -2.30 13.46 25.20
C LYS A 787 -1.23 12.37 25.23
N ARG A 788 -0.48 12.25 26.35
CA ARG A 788 0.57 11.24 26.51
C ARG A 788 -0.01 9.82 26.54
N ASP A 789 -1.05 9.62 27.35
CA ASP A 789 -1.70 8.31 27.48
C ASP A 789 -2.42 7.91 26.18
N HIS A 790 -3.04 8.87 25.50
CA HIS A 790 -3.56 8.66 24.14
C HIS A 790 -2.47 8.18 23.19
N MET A 791 -1.35 8.89 23.05
CA MET A 791 -0.26 8.46 22.15
C MET A 791 0.23 7.04 22.48
N ARG A 792 0.39 6.72 23.77
CA ARG A 792 0.77 5.39 24.24
C ARG A 792 -0.27 4.32 23.89
N TRP A 793 -1.55 4.59 24.11
CA TRP A 793 -2.66 3.68 23.78
C TRP A 793 -2.72 3.41 22.27
N CYS A 794 -2.63 4.46 21.45
CA CYS A 794 -2.57 4.36 19.99
C CYS A 794 -1.37 3.53 19.51
N GLN A 795 -0.18 3.78 20.06
CA GLN A 795 1.03 3.02 19.74
C GLN A 795 0.87 1.53 20.06
N ILE A 796 0.28 1.20 21.22
CA ILE A 796 -0.03 -0.19 21.61
C ILE A 796 -1.00 -0.83 20.61
N TYR A 797 -2.07 -0.13 20.25
CA TYR A 797 -3.04 -0.60 19.27
C TYR A 797 -2.39 -0.87 17.90
N ASP A 798 -1.56 0.05 17.42
CA ASP A 798 -0.89 -0.05 16.13
C ASP A 798 0.14 -1.21 16.14
N GLN A 799 0.85 -1.42 17.25
CA GLN A 799 1.68 -2.62 17.46
C GLN A 799 0.85 -3.92 17.46
N MET A 800 -0.31 -3.95 18.11
CA MET A 800 -1.22 -5.10 18.08
C MET A 800 -1.76 -5.37 16.68
N SER A 801 -2.03 -4.32 15.90
CA SER A 801 -2.46 -4.41 14.49
C SER A 801 -1.37 -5.01 13.60
N LEU A 802 -0.16 -4.45 13.64
CA LEU A 802 1.00 -4.95 12.91
C LEU A 802 1.32 -6.41 13.27
N PHE A 803 1.27 -6.75 14.55
CA PHE A 803 1.46 -8.13 15.02
C PHE A 803 0.37 -9.07 14.49
N SER A 804 -0.91 -8.70 14.62
CA SER A 804 -2.04 -9.52 14.16
C SER A 804 -2.05 -9.72 12.64
N LYS A 805 -1.54 -8.73 11.88
CA LYS A 805 -1.37 -8.81 10.43
C LYS A 805 -0.22 -9.74 10.03
N LYS A 806 0.88 -9.76 10.80
CA LYS A 806 2.01 -10.67 10.59
C LYS A 806 1.69 -12.11 11.03
N HIS A 807 0.96 -12.26 12.12
CA HIS A 807 0.70 -13.54 12.80
C HIS A 807 -0.80 -13.87 12.82
N GLY A 808 -1.40 -14.05 11.64
CA GLY A 808 -2.84 -14.30 11.49
C GLY A 808 -3.37 -15.54 12.23
N ASN A 809 -2.50 -16.48 12.60
CA ASN A 809 -2.85 -17.65 13.42
C ASN A 809 -2.93 -17.34 14.93
N ILE A 810 -2.47 -16.17 15.39
CA ILE A 810 -2.53 -15.76 16.80
C ILE A 810 -3.78 -14.92 17.02
N ILE A 811 -4.73 -15.51 17.75
CA ILE A 811 -6.09 -14.98 17.96
C ILE A 811 -6.12 -13.90 19.04
N ASN A 812 -5.17 -13.90 19.99
CA ASN A 812 -5.05 -12.88 21.02
C ASN A 812 -3.58 -12.62 21.32
N ILE A 813 -3.18 -11.34 21.32
CA ILE A 813 -1.96 -10.88 21.97
C ILE A 813 -2.32 -9.97 23.15
N HIS A 814 -1.54 -10.04 24.21
CA HIS A 814 -1.67 -9.16 25.36
C HIS A 814 -0.67 -7.99 25.23
N PRO A 815 -1.09 -6.71 25.42
CA PRO A 815 -0.24 -5.53 25.23
C PRO A 815 1.15 -5.60 25.87
N ASN A 816 1.27 -6.23 27.05
CA ASN A 816 2.55 -6.37 27.74
C ASN A 816 3.61 -7.18 26.97
N HIS A 817 3.25 -8.09 26.06
CA HIS A 817 4.24 -8.76 25.20
C HIS A 817 4.78 -7.82 24.11
N LEU A 818 4.04 -6.78 23.73
CA LEU A 818 4.49 -5.78 22.75
C LEU A 818 5.29 -4.65 23.41
N LEU A 819 4.95 -4.30 24.65
CA LEU A 819 5.60 -3.24 25.43
C LEU A 819 6.91 -3.64 26.11
N ARG A 820 7.18 -4.94 26.30
CA ARG A 820 8.37 -5.43 27.02
C ARG A 820 9.54 -5.83 26.13
N LEU A 821 9.36 -5.73 24.81
CA LEU A 821 10.29 -6.32 23.83
C LEU A 821 10.87 -5.24 22.92
N ASP A 822 11.91 -4.57 23.43
CA ASP A 822 12.78 -3.67 22.66
C ASP A 822 13.53 -4.40 21.52
N LEU A 823 13.45 -5.74 21.51
CA LEU A 823 14.02 -6.64 20.52
C LEU A 823 12.90 -7.45 19.84
N PRO A 824 12.53 -7.13 18.57
CA PRO A 824 11.53 -7.89 17.81
C PRO A 824 11.81 -9.40 17.75
N ALA A 825 13.09 -9.80 17.74
CA ALA A 825 13.51 -11.19 17.74
C ALA A 825 13.00 -12.00 18.95
N ALA A 826 12.89 -11.38 20.14
CA ALA A 826 12.40 -12.07 21.33
C ALA A 826 10.91 -12.41 21.23
N LEU A 827 10.10 -11.55 20.59
CA LEU A 827 8.69 -11.79 20.36
C LEU A 827 8.49 -12.92 19.35
N GLU A 828 9.25 -12.89 18.26
CA GLU A 828 9.23 -13.94 17.23
C GLU A 828 9.65 -15.30 17.80
N ASN A 829 10.66 -15.34 18.68
CA ASN A 829 11.06 -16.55 19.39
C ASN A 829 9.94 -17.08 20.32
N GLU A 830 9.22 -16.21 21.04
CA GLU A 830 8.08 -16.61 21.88
C GLU A 830 6.93 -17.15 21.01
N VAL A 831 6.64 -16.51 19.87
CA VAL A 831 5.67 -16.96 18.87
C VAL A 831 6.06 -18.31 18.27
N GLU A 832 7.31 -18.50 17.87
CA GLU A 832 7.79 -19.76 17.30
C GLU A 832 7.76 -20.89 18.34
N ALA A 833 8.11 -20.60 19.59
CA ALA A 833 7.96 -21.52 20.72
C ALA A 833 6.48 -21.87 20.97
N ALA A 834 5.57 -20.91 20.93
CA ALA A 834 4.12 -21.14 21.06
C ALA A 834 3.57 -22.00 19.91
N ASN A 835 3.99 -21.73 18.67
CA ASN A 835 3.65 -22.52 17.49
C ASN A 835 4.16 -23.96 17.59
N LYS A 836 5.34 -24.19 18.19
CA LYS A 836 5.89 -25.54 18.47
C LYS A 836 5.14 -26.27 19.58
N ARG A 837 4.63 -25.56 20.60
CA ARG A 837 3.89 -26.11 21.77
C ARG A 837 2.46 -26.59 21.46
N ARG A 838 2.14 -27.05 20.24
CA ARG A 838 0.79 -27.46 19.77
C ARG A 838 0.03 -28.38 20.76
N LYS A 839 -0.74 -27.80 21.68
CA LYS A 839 -1.78 -28.47 22.49
C LYS A 839 -2.69 -27.49 23.25
N LYS A 840 -3.24 -26.50 22.55
CA LYS A 840 -4.49 -25.79 22.88
C LYS A 840 -4.84 -24.82 21.76
N VAL A 841 -5.57 -25.30 20.75
CA VAL A 841 -6.30 -24.40 19.86
C VAL A 841 -7.48 -23.88 20.67
N LEU A 842 -7.38 -22.65 21.17
CA LEU A 842 -8.58 -21.88 21.51
C LEU A 842 -9.27 -21.59 20.18
N VAL A 843 -10.24 -22.43 19.82
CA VAL A 843 -10.95 -22.35 18.55
C VAL A 843 -11.76 -21.05 18.51
N GLU A 844 -11.26 -20.06 17.78
CA GLU A 844 -12.11 -18.95 17.34
C GLU A 844 -13.23 -19.50 16.43
N ARG A 845 -14.38 -18.82 16.41
CA ARG A 845 -15.51 -19.24 15.56
C ARG A 845 -15.02 -19.33 14.11
N LYS A 846 -15.19 -20.50 13.47
CA LYS A 846 -14.70 -20.78 12.11
C LYS A 846 -15.05 -19.64 11.15
N GLU A 847 -14.02 -18.97 10.63
CA GLU A 847 -14.09 -17.77 9.76
C GLU A 847 -14.93 -17.95 8.49
N ILE A 848 -15.24 -19.19 8.08
CA ILE A 848 -15.86 -19.55 6.81
C ILE A 848 -17.37 -19.87 6.94
N VAL A 849 -17.89 -20.02 8.16
CA VAL A 849 -19.32 -20.34 8.37
C VAL A 849 -20.12 -19.04 8.48
N ALA A 850 -21.03 -18.80 7.54
CA ALA A 850 -22.02 -17.73 7.65
C ALA A 850 -22.72 -17.83 9.01
N LEU A 851 -22.59 -16.79 9.85
CA LEU A 851 -23.07 -16.81 11.23
C LEU A 851 -24.54 -17.27 11.28
N SER A 852 -24.76 -18.48 11.79
CA SER A 852 -26.07 -18.89 12.26
C SER A 852 -26.43 -17.98 13.42
N ASP A 853 -27.53 -17.27 13.30
CA ASP A 853 -27.96 -16.31 14.31
C ASP A 853 -28.62 -17.02 15.49
N VAL A 854 -27.80 -17.69 16.30
CA VAL A 854 -28.22 -18.45 17.50
C VAL A 854 -28.85 -17.53 18.56
N PHE A 855 -28.61 -16.22 18.45
CA PHE A 855 -29.11 -15.17 19.35
C PHE A 855 -30.18 -14.28 18.70
N ARG A 856 -30.69 -14.65 17.50
CA ARG A 856 -31.87 -14.04 16.90
C ARG A 856 -32.94 -13.91 17.97
N ARG A 857 -33.61 -12.75 18.05
CA ARG A 857 -34.83 -12.63 18.84
C ARG A 857 -35.82 -13.68 18.38
N LYS A 858 -35.95 -14.73 19.20
CA LYS A 858 -36.98 -15.75 19.08
C LYS A 858 -38.31 -15.02 18.99
N THR A 859 -39.13 -15.35 18.01
CA THR A 859 -40.48 -14.78 17.92
C THR A 859 -41.27 -15.10 19.20
N PRO A 860 -42.36 -14.38 19.52
CA PRO A 860 -43.21 -14.73 20.66
C PRO A 860 -43.64 -16.21 20.65
N GLU A 861 -43.84 -16.78 19.46
CA GLU A 861 -44.16 -18.19 19.26
C GLU A 861 -42.96 -19.12 19.49
N GLU A 862 -41.75 -18.75 19.07
CA GLU A 862 -40.52 -19.51 19.34
C GLU A 862 -40.17 -19.49 20.84
N LEU A 863 -40.35 -18.36 21.52
CA LEU A 863 -40.27 -18.22 22.99
C LEU A 863 -41.32 -19.10 23.69
N LYS A 864 -42.59 -19.05 23.24
CA LYS A 864 -43.67 -19.90 23.78
C LYS A 864 -43.37 -21.39 23.57
N ARG A 865 -42.82 -21.77 22.40
CA ARG A 865 -42.38 -23.15 22.13
C ARG A 865 -41.24 -23.60 23.04
N GLU A 866 -40.25 -22.75 23.31
CA GLU A 866 -39.18 -23.09 24.25
C GLU A 866 -39.65 -23.14 25.70
N MET A 867 -40.53 -22.23 26.14
CA MET A 867 -41.16 -22.29 27.46
C MET A 867 -41.95 -23.60 27.61
N ASN A 868 -42.76 -23.97 26.62
CA ASN A 868 -43.48 -25.24 26.62
C ASN A 868 -42.53 -26.44 26.64
N LYS A 869 -41.46 -26.42 25.82
CA LYS A 869 -40.46 -27.51 25.75
C LYS A 869 -39.67 -27.66 27.05
N LYS A 870 -39.34 -26.54 27.70
CA LYS A 870 -38.69 -26.53 29.01
C LYS A 870 -39.64 -27.05 30.09
N ALA A 871 -40.91 -26.62 30.09
CA ALA A 871 -41.94 -27.16 30.96
C ALA A 871 -42.16 -28.67 30.75
N THR A 872 -42.05 -29.18 29.50
CA THR A 872 -42.11 -30.63 29.25
C THR A 872 -40.89 -31.34 29.82
N VAL A 873 -39.67 -30.81 29.60
CA VAL A 873 -38.44 -31.41 30.14
C VAL A 873 -38.43 -31.39 31.68
N ASP A 874 -38.83 -30.29 32.30
CA ASP A 874 -38.92 -30.16 33.75
C ASP A 874 -40.01 -31.12 34.31
N ALA A 875 -41.16 -31.27 33.63
CA ALA A 875 -42.16 -32.29 33.98
C ALA A 875 -41.63 -33.74 33.81
N THR A 876 -40.93 -34.05 32.72
CA THR A 876 -40.29 -35.37 32.52
C THR A 876 -39.24 -35.65 33.57
N ARG A 877 -38.48 -34.63 33.99
CA ARG A 877 -37.48 -34.74 35.07
C ARG A 877 -38.13 -34.94 36.44
N SER A 878 -39.28 -34.31 36.71
CA SER A 878 -40.09 -34.59 37.89
C SER A 878 -40.58 -36.04 37.93
N ILE A 879 -41.03 -36.57 36.78
CA ILE A 879 -41.45 -37.98 36.65
C ILE A 879 -40.28 -38.95 36.84
N GLN A 880 -39.08 -38.63 36.34
CA GLN A 880 -37.87 -39.42 36.57
C GLN A 880 -37.34 -39.36 38.02
N ILE A 881 -37.67 -38.31 38.77
CA ILE A 881 -37.34 -38.22 40.20
C ILE A 881 -38.37 -39.00 41.03
N SER A 882 -39.65 -39.05 40.62
CA SER A 882 -40.66 -39.87 41.30
C SER A 882 -40.54 -41.38 41.04
N THR A 883 -39.79 -41.82 40.03
CA THR A 883 -39.58 -43.25 39.73
C THR A 883 -38.30 -43.84 40.33
N ASN A 884 -37.47 -43.04 41.01
CA ASN A 884 -36.25 -43.49 41.68
C ASN A 884 -36.39 -43.51 43.22
N VAL A 885 -37.52 -44.02 43.72
CA VAL A 885 -37.66 -44.44 45.13
C VAL A 885 -37.38 -45.95 45.19
N PRO A 886 -36.35 -46.41 45.92
CA PRO A 886 -36.02 -47.84 45.97
C PRO A 886 -37.01 -48.57 46.88
N ILE A 887 -37.74 -49.53 46.31
CA ILE A 887 -38.47 -50.56 47.06
C ILE A 887 -37.62 -51.82 47.01
N GLU A 888 -37.14 -52.27 48.17
CA GLU A 888 -36.35 -53.49 48.30
C GLU A 888 -37.16 -54.58 49.04
N ALA A 889 -37.05 -55.81 48.52
CA ALA A 889 -37.51 -57.08 49.09
C ALA A 889 -39.02 -57.32 49.39
N ALA A 890 -39.65 -58.18 48.57
CA ALA A 890 -40.35 -59.39 49.05
C ALA A 890 -40.76 -60.37 47.90
N MET A 891 -40.09 -61.53 47.87
CA MET A 891 -40.58 -62.89 47.59
C MET A 891 -41.72 -63.24 46.57
N LEU A 892 -41.35 -64.22 45.72
CA LEU A 892 -42.12 -65.40 45.23
C LEU A 892 -43.04 -65.29 43.98
N PRO A 893 -43.30 -66.44 43.27
CA PRO A 893 -43.74 -66.44 41.87
C PRO A 893 -45.11 -67.09 41.60
N ILE A 894 -45.78 -66.68 40.51
CA ILE A 894 -46.91 -67.34 39.81
C ILE A 894 -46.84 -66.80 38.36
N SER A 895 -46.52 -67.61 37.34
CA SER A 895 -47.40 -68.53 36.58
C SER A 895 -48.40 -67.83 35.64
N ALA A 896 -48.16 -68.02 34.33
CA ALA A 896 -49.10 -68.15 33.19
C ALA A 896 -50.42 -67.35 33.13
N ASN A 897 -50.64 -66.57 32.06
CA ASN A 897 -51.58 -66.93 30.97
C ASN A 897 -51.82 -65.84 29.89
N ILE A 898 -52.07 -66.33 28.67
CA ILE A 898 -52.79 -65.75 27.49
C ILE A 898 -54.29 -65.52 27.89
N PRO A 899 -55.17 -64.64 27.31
CA PRO A 899 -55.36 -64.18 25.91
C PRO A 899 -55.44 -62.63 25.73
N VAL A 900 -55.45 -61.99 24.54
CA VAL A 900 -56.20 -62.12 23.24
C VAL A 900 -57.62 -61.49 23.26
N ASP A 901 -57.93 -60.74 22.19
CA ASP A 901 -59.24 -60.21 21.71
C ASP A 901 -59.92 -59.00 22.40
N VAL A 902 -60.78 -58.17 21.75
CA VAL A 902 -61.13 -57.78 20.34
C VAL A 902 -61.89 -56.42 20.41
N PHE A 903 -62.23 -55.86 19.24
CA PHE A 903 -63.25 -54.82 18.92
C PHE A 903 -62.77 -53.36 18.79
N ALA A 904 -63.28 -52.56 17.84
CA ALA A 904 -63.83 -52.79 16.49
C ALA A 904 -64.22 -51.44 15.84
N HIS A 905 -64.62 -51.49 14.56
CA HIS A 905 -65.34 -50.46 13.78
C HIS A 905 -64.52 -49.19 13.41
N GLU A 906 -64.43 -48.79 12.13
CA GLU A 906 -65.49 -48.35 11.20
C GLU A 906 -66.15 -47.03 11.65
N LEU A 907 -66.43 -46.02 10.82
CA LEU A 907 -66.32 -45.82 9.36
C LEU A 907 -65.58 -44.47 9.10
N ASP A 908 -64.91 -44.20 7.97
CA ASP A 908 -65.44 -43.94 6.61
C ASP A 908 -66.50 -42.80 6.59
N ALA A 909 -66.57 -41.87 5.64
CA ALA A 909 -65.80 -41.61 4.40
C ALA A 909 -65.47 -40.09 4.31
N GLY A 910 -64.60 -39.62 3.41
CA GLY A 910 -65.01 -39.13 2.08
C GLY A 910 -65.49 -37.66 2.11
N ARG A 911 -65.32 -36.83 1.08
CA ARG A 911 -64.80 -37.01 -0.29
C ARG A 911 -64.67 -35.61 -0.93
N THR A 912 -63.69 -35.37 -1.81
CA THR A 912 -63.72 -34.45 -3.01
C THR A 912 -64.23 -32.98 -2.89
N ALA A 913 -63.73 -31.98 -3.64
CA ALA A 913 -62.60 -31.84 -4.58
C ALA A 913 -62.39 -30.32 -4.87
N GLU A 914 -61.31 -29.99 -5.60
CA GLU A 914 -61.07 -28.74 -6.37
C GLU A 914 -61.28 -27.36 -5.69
N ILE A 915 -60.17 -26.65 -5.45
CA ILE A 915 -59.58 -25.63 -6.36
C ILE A 915 -58.08 -25.51 -6.05
#